data_AF-A0A933KL44-F1
#
_entry.id   AF-A0A933KL44-F1
#
_cell.length_a   1.000
_cell.length_b   1.000
_cell.length_c   1.000
_cell.angle_alpha   90.00
_cell.angle_beta   90.00
_cell.angle_gamma   90.00
#
_symmetry.space_group_name_H-M   'P 1'
#
loop_
_entity.id
_entity.type
_entity.pdbx_description
1 polymer ?
#
loop_
_entity_poly.entity_id
_entity_poly.type
_entity_poly.pdbx_seq_one_letter_code
_entity_poly.pdbx_strand_id
1 'polypeptide(L)'
;MKLNEVTLENIRSQTRTLRLSGLDILTGRNGQGKSTVCDAVALTISGYLYRLGLKPEYLLPLFRDGTMAVGITGVNGSGAPIKVERQWRRKRGGSIEQTIRVSPDNGAKKLSDFEAEIRRHFGACTVALDLNELLSLTDGEQKKLLFGFADVTALGLTRESVLEMVGSRVLDLNVRARPDLAAAAQHWLDRLPAWWGETIDVEDGLCRLARAAEDELKSAKRLLAEAEASMRDMAAQAAQQTAARSLPEIAAELESAREDLKTVNDQIAVDAERRRGILARQKAITDCQAEIQRMKEPGCDEQTGNTPAVLQALRDELAELGESTPESADELEQTREAAGSAAEAVRTATRKNAELEKAITKVETEAAAVRRHECPHCACDIDSVRADILARRAPLQAESADLMKSLDRLRREEAETTRRLDALKRRSTRIREIEQDIPKQRAILDRAEAARCRRSDRLRAQEETLLRLQAEDAAAPQVVDGAALDLRCNALSDRINALEQEMRAATAIHEREGMRLQAAQRRAKAEDHVAILGLLKDAVGHSGVQGEVVAKLSGPITTAANELLALVGPYRLGVRLQDERGNSKFILGWEKEDGTFVTWANLSGGQKAIFGAGLAAAMLALHAPPFRLLTVDGFEQLDSLNKKRLLSALGAFHTAGKLDNVLVAGVTAGPLVPEGPAWTEHKLNGDVHAERLGGQEFATAREAAK
;
A
#
# COMPACT_ATOMS: atom_id res chain seq x y z
N MET A 1 -69.86 26.25 -24.85
CA MET A 1 -69.39 27.65 -25.05
C MET A 1 -69.52 27.95 -26.55
N LYS A 2 -69.57 29.20 -27.03
CA LYS A 2 -69.71 29.47 -28.48
C LYS A 2 -69.05 30.77 -28.90
N LEU A 3 -68.23 30.71 -29.95
CA LEU A 3 -67.64 31.88 -30.59
C LEU A 3 -68.53 32.33 -31.76
N ASN A 4 -68.89 33.61 -31.75
CA ASN A 4 -69.88 34.21 -32.62
C ASN A 4 -69.25 35.18 -33.63
N GLU A 5 -68.08 35.73 -33.35
CA GLU A 5 -67.44 36.70 -34.24
C GLU A 5 -65.92 36.63 -34.13
N VAL A 6 -65.24 36.84 -35.26
CA VAL A 6 -63.80 37.10 -35.36
C VAL A 6 -63.59 38.44 -36.04
N THR A 7 -62.80 39.30 -35.42
CA THR A 7 -62.36 40.58 -35.96
C THR A 7 -60.87 40.50 -36.25
N LEU A 8 -60.47 40.97 -37.43
CA LEU A 8 -59.08 41.18 -37.78
C LEU A 8 -58.92 42.58 -38.36
N GLU A 9 -57.87 43.29 -37.94
CA GLU A 9 -57.52 44.62 -38.39
C GLU A 9 -56.04 44.63 -38.79
N ASN A 10 -55.81 44.91 -40.07
CA ASN A 10 -54.49 45.09 -40.65
C ASN A 10 -53.50 43.93 -40.51
N ILE A 11 -54.00 42.69 -40.40
CA ILE A 11 -53.19 41.47 -40.44
C ILE A 11 -53.00 41.04 -41.90
N ARG A 12 -51.76 40.97 -42.38
CA ARG A 12 -51.44 40.70 -43.80
C ARG A 12 -52.26 41.55 -44.77
N SER A 13 -52.42 42.84 -44.46
CA SER A 13 -53.20 43.79 -45.26
C SER A 13 -54.71 43.55 -45.29
N GLN A 14 -55.25 42.80 -44.33
CA GLN A 14 -56.69 42.48 -44.29
C GLN A 14 -57.34 43.06 -43.03
N THR A 15 -58.49 43.69 -43.25
CA THR A 15 -59.40 44.13 -42.19
C THR A 15 -60.78 43.55 -42.46
N ARG A 16 -61.31 42.77 -41.52
CA ARG A 16 -62.59 42.09 -41.68
C ARG A 16 -63.18 41.69 -40.33
N THR A 17 -64.51 41.72 -40.28
CA THR A 17 -65.30 41.10 -39.21
C THR A 17 -66.10 39.95 -39.81
N LEU A 18 -66.02 38.76 -39.21
CA LEU A 18 -66.70 37.56 -39.66
C LEU A 18 -67.58 37.01 -38.55
N ARG A 19 -68.87 36.86 -38.82
CA ARG A 19 -69.81 36.21 -37.91
C ARG A 19 -69.75 34.70 -38.09
N LEU A 20 -69.70 33.98 -36.99
CA LEU A 20 -69.52 32.53 -36.96
C LEU A 20 -70.76 31.84 -36.39
N SER A 21 -71.03 30.66 -36.92
CA SER A 21 -72.21 29.85 -36.62
C SER A 21 -71.91 28.70 -35.67
N GLY A 22 -70.65 28.33 -35.48
CA GLY A 22 -70.21 27.14 -34.75
C GLY A 22 -69.60 26.09 -35.66
N LEU A 23 -70.09 25.98 -36.89
CA LEU A 23 -69.55 25.11 -37.93
C LEU A 23 -69.35 25.95 -39.19
N ASP A 24 -68.13 26.43 -39.40
CA ASP A 24 -67.87 27.46 -40.41
C ASP A 24 -66.77 27.00 -41.39
N ILE A 25 -67.06 27.14 -42.69
CA ILE A 25 -66.14 26.82 -43.78
C ILE A 25 -65.70 28.12 -44.46
N LEU A 26 -64.40 28.40 -44.45
CA LEU A 26 -63.81 29.56 -45.12
C LEU A 26 -63.34 29.13 -46.52
N THR A 27 -64.01 29.63 -47.55
CA THR A 27 -63.71 29.29 -48.95
C THR A 27 -63.27 30.51 -49.74
N GLY A 28 -62.51 30.30 -50.82
CA GLY A 28 -62.00 31.37 -51.67
C GLY A 28 -60.68 31.03 -52.36
N ARG A 29 -60.25 31.86 -53.30
CA ARG A 29 -58.97 31.69 -54.03
C ARG A 29 -57.77 31.76 -53.08
N ASN A 30 -56.62 31.27 -53.53
CA ASN A 30 -55.35 31.47 -52.81
C ASN A 30 -55.07 32.97 -52.63
N GLY A 31 -54.54 33.36 -51.47
CA GLY A 31 -54.27 34.76 -51.13
C GLY A 31 -55.45 35.55 -50.52
N GLN A 32 -56.68 35.00 -50.50
CA GLN A 32 -57.86 35.69 -49.96
C GLN A 32 -57.95 35.71 -48.41
N GLY A 33 -56.89 35.24 -47.73
CA GLY A 33 -56.79 35.24 -46.27
C GLY A 33 -57.75 34.32 -45.54
N LYS A 34 -57.94 33.10 -46.05
CA LYS A 34 -58.64 32.02 -45.33
C LYS A 34 -57.86 31.63 -44.06
N SER A 35 -56.60 31.22 -44.23
CA SER A 35 -55.68 30.92 -43.12
C SER A 35 -55.48 32.12 -42.20
N THR A 36 -55.54 33.36 -42.72
CA THR A 36 -55.46 34.58 -41.91
C THR A 36 -56.58 34.69 -40.87
N VAL A 37 -57.79 34.16 -41.13
CA VAL A 37 -58.85 34.12 -40.12
C VAL A 37 -58.51 33.11 -39.02
N CYS A 38 -58.08 31.90 -39.39
CA CYS A 38 -57.65 30.89 -38.43
C CYS A 38 -56.50 31.43 -37.57
N ASP A 39 -55.55 32.12 -38.20
CA ASP A 39 -54.43 32.79 -37.54
C ASP A 39 -54.89 33.88 -36.58
N ALA A 40 -55.90 34.68 -36.95
CA ALA A 40 -56.44 35.72 -36.08
C ALA A 40 -57.07 35.10 -34.82
N VAL A 41 -57.76 33.97 -34.96
CA VAL A 41 -58.31 33.24 -33.82
C VAL A 41 -57.20 32.68 -32.94
N ALA A 42 -56.22 31.99 -33.54
CA ALA A 42 -55.06 31.48 -32.82
C ALA A 42 -54.33 32.59 -32.06
N LEU A 43 -53.99 33.68 -32.75
CA LEU A 43 -53.35 34.87 -32.17
C LEU A 43 -54.15 35.48 -31.03
N THR A 44 -55.48 35.55 -31.15
CA THR A 44 -56.32 36.12 -30.09
C THR A 44 -56.21 35.29 -28.81
N ILE A 45 -56.19 33.96 -28.95
CA ILE A 45 -56.16 33.02 -27.81
C ILE A 45 -54.73 32.86 -27.27
N SER A 46 -53.77 32.44 -28.10
CA SER A 46 -52.40 32.10 -27.68
C SER A 46 -51.48 33.32 -27.58
N GLY A 47 -51.72 34.37 -28.37
CA GLY A 47 -50.83 35.53 -28.49
C GLY A 47 -49.65 35.35 -29.46
N TYR A 48 -49.50 34.16 -30.05
CA TYR A 48 -48.41 33.84 -30.97
C TYR A 48 -48.88 32.90 -32.09
N LEU A 49 -48.11 32.79 -33.16
CA LEU A 49 -48.27 31.74 -34.16
C LEU A 49 -47.03 30.87 -34.14
N TYR A 50 -47.18 29.59 -33.80
CA TYR A 50 -46.04 28.71 -33.60
C TYR A 50 -45.08 28.69 -34.79
N ARG A 51 -45.62 28.63 -36.02
CA ARG A 51 -44.80 28.66 -37.25
C ARG A 51 -43.96 29.92 -37.47
N LEU A 52 -44.24 31.02 -36.76
CA LEU A 52 -43.41 32.24 -36.77
C LEU A 52 -42.48 32.28 -35.54
N GLY A 53 -42.90 31.65 -34.44
CA GLY A 53 -42.19 31.57 -33.17
C GLY A 53 -42.97 32.24 -32.04
N LEU A 54 -42.46 32.07 -30.81
CA LEU A 54 -43.16 32.50 -29.58
C LEU A 54 -43.00 34.00 -29.26
N LYS A 55 -41.97 34.66 -29.80
CA LYS A 55 -41.68 36.05 -29.49
C LYS A 55 -42.61 36.98 -30.29
N PRO A 56 -43.16 38.04 -29.67
CA PRO A 56 -44.01 39.00 -30.38
C PRO A 56 -43.35 39.57 -31.64
N GLU A 57 -42.03 39.79 -31.64
CA GLU A 57 -41.26 40.32 -32.77
C GLU A 57 -41.40 39.46 -34.03
N TYR A 58 -41.65 38.16 -33.90
CA TYR A 58 -41.87 37.28 -35.04
C TYR A 58 -43.21 37.51 -35.74
N LEU A 59 -44.11 38.29 -35.14
CA LEU A 59 -45.34 38.72 -35.77
C LEU A 59 -45.13 39.89 -36.75
N LEU A 60 -43.97 40.57 -36.75
CA LEU A 60 -43.70 41.71 -37.65
C LEU A 60 -44.05 41.47 -39.13
N PRO A 61 -43.79 40.29 -39.73
CA PRO A 61 -44.17 40.01 -41.12
C PRO A 61 -45.68 40.08 -41.39
N LEU A 62 -46.51 40.05 -40.34
CA LEU A 62 -47.97 40.16 -40.44
C LEU A 62 -48.46 41.61 -40.40
N PHE A 63 -47.63 42.58 -40.00
CA PHE A 63 -48.03 43.97 -39.83
C PHE A 63 -48.05 44.67 -41.18
N ARG A 64 -49.14 45.38 -41.48
CA ARG A 64 -49.08 46.57 -42.34
C ARG A 64 -49.05 47.80 -41.46
N ASP A 65 -48.46 48.90 -41.93
CA ASP A 65 -48.57 50.23 -41.32
C ASP A 65 -48.21 50.34 -39.82
N GLY A 66 -47.43 49.38 -39.30
CA GLY A 66 -46.92 49.40 -37.92
C GLY A 66 -47.92 49.01 -36.82
N THR A 67 -49.16 48.63 -37.15
CA THR A 67 -50.14 48.14 -36.17
C THR A 67 -51.03 47.03 -36.74
N MET A 68 -51.37 46.04 -35.92
CA MET A 68 -52.41 45.05 -36.21
C MET A 68 -53.25 44.76 -34.97
N ALA A 69 -54.51 44.39 -35.15
CA ALA A 69 -55.36 43.92 -34.06
C ALA A 69 -56.17 42.69 -34.48
N VAL A 70 -56.47 41.84 -33.51
CA VAL A 70 -57.32 40.65 -33.67
C VAL A 70 -58.25 40.58 -32.48
N GLY A 71 -59.42 40.00 -32.67
CA GLY A 71 -60.37 39.83 -31.59
C GLY A 71 -61.40 38.75 -31.89
N ILE A 72 -62.00 38.26 -30.81
CA ILE A 72 -63.06 37.27 -30.85
C ILE A 72 -64.17 37.68 -29.88
N THR A 73 -65.41 37.48 -30.28
CA THR A 73 -66.57 37.63 -29.41
C THR A 73 -67.38 36.34 -29.37
N GLY A 74 -67.99 36.05 -28.23
CA GLY A 74 -68.74 34.83 -28.02
C GLY A 74 -69.51 34.84 -26.72
N VAL A 75 -69.99 33.66 -26.32
CA VAL A 75 -70.66 33.40 -25.05
C VAL A 75 -70.00 32.22 -24.36
N ASN A 76 -69.80 32.32 -23.05
CA ASN A 76 -69.14 31.31 -22.24
C ASN A 76 -70.06 30.10 -21.92
N GLY A 77 -69.59 29.16 -21.11
CA GLY A 77 -70.39 28.01 -20.67
C GLY A 77 -71.69 28.36 -19.92
N SER A 78 -71.76 29.54 -19.28
CA SER A 78 -72.96 30.08 -18.63
C SER A 78 -73.83 30.96 -19.54
N GLY A 79 -73.44 31.15 -20.80
CA GLY A 79 -74.13 32.04 -21.74
C GLY A 79 -73.77 33.52 -21.60
N ALA A 80 -72.87 33.90 -20.69
CA ALA A 80 -72.42 35.27 -20.52
C ALA A 80 -71.49 35.70 -21.68
N PRO A 81 -71.58 36.96 -22.15
CA PRO A 81 -70.76 37.44 -23.26
C PRO A 81 -69.28 37.49 -22.88
N ILE A 82 -68.42 37.03 -23.79
CA ILE A 82 -66.97 37.17 -23.72
C ILE A 82 -66.50 37.94 -24.94
N LYS A 83 -65.57 38.87 -24.72
CA LYS A 83 -64.81 39.53 -25.78
C LYS A 83 -63.34 39.54 -25.43
N VAL A 84 -62.49 39.11 -26.36
CA VAL A 84 -61.03 39.21 -26.25
C VAL A 84 -60.50 39.97 -27.46
N GLU A 85 -59.66 40.97 -27.22
CA GLU A 85 -58.95 41.70 -28.27
C GLU A 85 -57.46 41.73 -27.93
N ARG A 86 -56.62 41.50 -28.94
CA ARG A 86 -55.18 41.73 -28.86
C ARG A 86 -54.77 42.72 -29.94
N GLN A 87 -53.99 43.72 -29.55
CA GLN A 87 -53.43 44.70 -30.45
C GLN A 87 -51.91 44.70 -30.30
N TRP A 88 -51.21 44.73 -31.42
CA TRP A 88 -49.77 44.92 -31.45
C TRP A 88 -49.41 46.18 -32.23
N ARG A 89 -48.45 46.95 -31.69
CA ARG A 89 -47.95 48.20 -32.27
C ARG A 89 -46.43 48.21 -32.28
N ARG A 90 -45.83 48.54 -33.43
CA ARG A 90 -44.38 48.71 -33.57
C ARG A 90 -43.94 50.02 -32.90
N LYS A 91 -42.97 49.96 -31.98
CA LYS A 91 -42.34 51.14 -31.36
C LYS A 91 -41.17 51.66 -32.20
N ARG A 92 -40.79 52.93 -31.98
CA ARG A 92 -39.55 53.51 -32.51
C ARG A 92 -38.37 52.75 -31.88
N GLY A 93 -37.70 51.89 -32.65
CA GLY A 93 -36.65 50.99 -32.18
C GLY A 93 -36.83 49.52 -32.58
N GLY A 94 -37.96 49.16 -33.21
CA GLY A 94 -38.19 47.80 -33.72
C GLY A 94 -38.84 46.83 -32.74
N SER A 95 -38.96 47.20 -31.45
CA SER A 95 -39.73 46.44 -30.47
C SER A 95 -41.24 46.56 -30.69
N ILE A 96 -42.00 45.59 -30.19
CA ILE A 96 -43.46 45.55 -30.30
C ILE A 96 -44.09 45.78 -28.94
N GLU A 97 -45.07 46.68 -28.91
CA GLU A 97 -46.02 46.82 -27.81
C GLU A 97 -47.20 45.90 -28.03
N GLN A 98 -47.60 45.16 -26.99
CA GLN A 98 -48.83 44.37 -27.00
C GLN A 98 -49.82 44.93 -25.99
N THR A 99 -51.07 45.07 -26.40
CA THR A 99 -52.21 45.40 -25.53
C THR A 99 -53.23 44.27 -25.63
N ILE A 100 -53.72 43.79 -24.48
CA ILE A 100 -54.78 42.79 -24.38
C ILE A 100 -55.98 43.43 -23.69
N ARG A 101 -57.18 43.19 -24.21
CA ARG A 101 -58.44 43.54 -23.55
C ARG A 101 -59.29 42.28 -23.47
N VAL A 102 -59.83 42.01 -22.28
CA VAL A 102 -60.77 40.92 -22.04
C VAL A 102 -62.00 41.52 -21.38
N SER A 103 -63.20 41.14 -21.80
CA SER A 103 -64.45 41.56 -21.18
C SER A 103 -65.31 40.32 -20.90
N PRO A 104 -65.73 40.09 -19.64
CA PRO A 104 -65.36 40.86 -18.45
C PRO A 104 -63.87 40.70 -18.10
N ASP A 105 -63.21 41.76 -17.64
CA ASP A 105 -61.78 41.75 -17.29
C ASP A 105 -61.49 41.18 -15.90
N ASN A 106 -62.51 41.03 -15.06
CA ASN A 106 -62.45 40.57 -13.67
C ASN A 106 -61.34 41.24 -12.84
N GLY A 107 -61.04 42.50 -13.13
CA GLY A 107 -60.00 43.26 -12.42
C GLY A 107 -58.56 42.97 -12.84
N ALA A 108 -58.33 42.33 -14.00
CA ALA A 108 -57.00 42.17 -14.61
C ALA A 108 -56.33 43.54 -14.86
N LYS A 109 -55.07 43.70 -14.45
CA LYS A 109 -54.33 44.97 -14.58
C LYS A 109 -53.04 44.84 -15.39
N LYS A 110 -52.38 43.69 -15.32
CA LYS A 110 -51.13 43.41 -16.04
C LYS A 110 -51.39 42.41 -17.16
N LEU A 111 -50.47 42.35 -18.13
CA LEU A 111 -50.57 41.46 -19.28
C LEU A 111 -50.70 39.98 -18.87
N SER A 112 -49.99 39.55 -17.82
CA SER A 112 -50.11 38.21 -17.23
C SER A 112 -51.53 37.89 -16.71
N ASP A 113 -52.21 38.88 -16.15
CA ASP A 113 -53.56 38.71 -15.58
C ASP A 113 -54.56 38.51 -16.73
N PHE A 114 -54.42 39.29 -17.81
CA PHE A 114 -55.24 39.13 -19.02
C PHE A 114 -54.98 37.79 -19.70
N GLU A 115 -53.75 37.30 -19.74
CA GLU A 115 -53.44 35.96 -20.28
C GLU A 115 -54.03 34.84 -19.41
N ALA A 116 -54.00 34.99 -18.09
CA ALA A 116 -54.64 34.05 -17.18
C ALA A 116 -56.18 34.04 -17.38
N GLU A 117 -56.78 35.21 -17.61
CA GLU A 117 -58.21 35.32 -17.90
C GLU A 117 -58.58 34.68 -19.24
N ILE A 118 -57.78 34.88 -20.30
CA ILE A 118 -57.97 34.16 -21.57
C ILE A 118 -57.87 32.65 -21.34
N ARG A 119 -56.88 32.16 -20.58
CA ARG A 119 -56.78 30.72 -20.26
C ARG A 119 -57.97 30.20 -19.44
N ARG A 120 -58.56 31.03 -18.57
CA ARG A 120 -59.77 30.67 -17.81
C ARG A 120 -60.97 30.45 -18.73
N HIS A 121 -61.07 31.24 -19.80
CA HIS A 121 -62.17 31.16 -20.75
C HIS A 121 -61.94 30.12 -21.86
N PHE A 122 -60.72 29.98 -22.37
CA PHE A 122 -60.41 29.17 -23.55
C PHE A 122 -59.68 27.86 -23.21
N GLY A 123 -59.18 27.72 -21.98
CA GLY A 123 -58.35 26.60 -21.54
C GLY A 123 -56.89 26.73 -21.98
N ALA A 124 -56.09 25.70 -21.67
CA ALA A 124 -54.66 25.65 -21.94
C ALA A 124 -54.29 24.71 -23.12
N CYS A 125 -55.22 24.47 -24.05
CA CYS A 125 -55.02 23.56 -25.19
C CYS A 125 -54.68 24.30 -26.49
N THR A 126 -53.67 25.18 -26.48
CA THR A 126 -53.29 25.98 -27.67
C THR A 126 -52.74 25.12 -28.81
N VAL A 127 -52.15 23.96 -28.49
CA VAL A 127 -51.61 23.01 -29.47
C VAL A 127 -52.68 22.47 -30.43
N ALA A 128 -53.95 22.41 -30.01
CA ALA A 128 -55.05 22.02 -30.89
C ALA A 128 -55.36 23.06 -31.99
N LEU A 129 -54.84 24.29 -31.86
CA LEU A 129 -55.00 25.37 -32.84
C LEU A 129 -53.93 25.34 -33.93
N ASP A 130 -52.73 24.81 -33.64
CA ASP A 130 -51.66 24.60 -34.63
C ASP A 130 -50.90 23.32 -34.33
N LEU A 131 -51.32 22.20 -34.94
CA LEU A 131 -50.66 20.91 -34.74
C LEU A 131 -49.22 20.88 -35.22
N ASN A 132 -48.76 21.83 -36.03
CA ASN A 132 -47.35 21.92 -36.35
C ASN A 132 -46.51 22.24 -35.10
N GLU A 133 -47.11 22.86 -34.07
CA GLU A 133 -46.52 23.00 -32.74
C GLU A 133 -46.15 21.64 -32.18
N LEU A 134 -47.13 20.74 -32.05
CA LEU A 134 -46.91 19.37 -31.59
C LEU A 134 -45.83 18.66 -32.41
N LEU A 135 -45.95 18.71 -33.73
CA LEU A 135 -45.11 17.91 -34.63
C LEU A 135 -43.67 18.41 -34.73
N SER A 136 -43.42 19.64 -34.31
CA SER A 136 -42.09 20.26 -34.29
C SER A 136 -41.43 20.14 -32.91
N LEU A 137 -42.16 19.69 -31.88
CA LEU A 137 -41.58 19.28 -30.61
C LEU A 137 -40.65 18.07 -30.79
N THR A 138 -39.63 17.95 -29.94
CA THR A 138 -38.78 16.77 -29.89
C THR A 138 -39.59 15.53 -29.43
N ASP A 139 -39.11 14.32 -29.73
CA ASP A 139 -39.78 13.07 -29.31
C ASP A 139 -40.13 13.06 -27.80
N GLY A 140 -39.24 13.58 -26.95
CA GLY A 140 -39.47 13.65 -25.50
C GLY A 140 -40.54 14.68 -25.12
N GLU A 141 -40.56 15.83 -25.77
CA GLU A 141 -41.60 16.85 -25.54
C GLU A 141 -42.96 16.42 -26.09
N GLN A 142 -43.00 15.74 -27.24
CA GLN A 142 -44.22 15.13 -27.79
C GLN A 142 -44.79 14.10 -26.83
N LYS A 143 -43.96 13.16 -26.35
CA LYS A 143 -44.36 12.17 -25.33
C LYS A 143 -44.94 12.85 -24.10
N LYS A 144 -44.19 13.78 -23.50
CA LYS A 144 -44.59 14.46 -22.27
C LYS A 144 -45.93 15.20 -22.43
N LEU A 145 -46.13 15.88 -23.57
CA LEU A 145 -47.40 16.54 -23.85
C LEU A 145 -48.54 15.54 -24.02
N LEU A 146 -48.35 14.50 -24.83
CA LEU A 146 -49.38 13.50 -25.13
C LEU A 146 -49.76 12.67 -23.89
N PHE A 147 -48.76 12.31 -23.07
CA PHE A 147 -48.96 11.57 -21.83
C PHE A 147 -49.55 12.46 -20.72
N GLY A 148 -49.34 13.77 -20.79
CA GLY A 148 -50.01 14.73 -19.90
C GLY A 148 -51.54 14.72 -20.01
N PHE A 149 -52.10 14.14 -21.07
CA PHE A 149 -53.55 13.92 -21.20
C PHE A 149 -54.05 12.63 -20.55
N ALA A 150 -53.15 11.73 -20.14
CA ALA A 150 -53.51 10.49 -19.48
C ALA A 150 -53.45 10.64 -17.96
N ASP A 151 -54.49 10.17 -17.27
CA ASP A 151 -54.45 10.04 -15.82
C ASP A 151 -53.64 8.77 -15.47
N VAL A 152 -52.36 8.98 -15.20
CA VAL A 152 -51.39 7.93 -14.85
C VAL A 152 -51.89 7.09 -13.66
N THR A 153 -52.58 7.71 -12.69
CA THR A 153 -53.10 7.03 -11.51
C THR A 153 -54.32 6.18 -11.85
N ALA A 154 -55.25 6.72 -12.66
CA ALA A 154 -56.42 5.96 -13.12
C ALA A 154 -56.03 4.76 -14.01
N LEU A 155 -54.88 4.84 -14.69
CA LEU A 155 -54.30 3.73 -15.47
C LEU A 155 -53.57 2.69 -14.60
N GLY A 156 -53.51 2.87 -13.28
CA GLY A 156 -52.83 1.96 -12.35
C GLY A 156 -51.32 1.95 -12.51
N LEU A 157 -50.73 2.99 -13.11
CA LEU A 157 -49.30 3.10 -13.36
C LEU A 157 -48.66 3.81 -12.16
N THR A 158 -48.12 3.03 -11.23
CA THR A 158 -47.37 3.48 -10.07
C THR A 158 -45.95 2.96 -10.18
N ARG A 159 -45.02 3.50 -9.39
CA ARG A 159 -43.66 2.97 -9.30
C ARG A 159 -43.70 1.48 -8.95
N GLU A 160 -44.51 1.13 -7.97
CA GLU A 160 -44.66 -0.24 -7.47
C GLU A 160 -45.23 -1.16 -8.56
N SER A 161 -46.30 -0.74 -9.26
CA SER A 161 -46.89 -1.58 -10.31
C SER A 161 -45.95 -1.75 -11.51
N VAL A 162 -45.16 -0.73 -11.87
CA VAL A 162 -44.17 -0.85 -12.96
C VAL A 162 -43.02 -1.77 -12.56
N LEU A 163 -42.50 -1.64 -11.34
CA LEU A 163 -41.45 -2.54 -10.83
C LEU A 163 -41.94 -3.99 -10.75
N GLU A 164 -43.19 -4.21 -10.34
CA GLU A 164 -43.83 -5.52 -10.34
C GLU A 164 -43.97 -6.09 -11.76
N MET A 165 -44.38 -5.27 -12.73
CA MET A 165 -44.45 -5.68 -14.14
C MET A 165 -43.08 -6.09 -14.70
N VAL A 166 -42.02 -5.34 -14.38
CA VAL A 166 -40.65 -5.70 -14.77
C VAL A 166 -40.23 -7.01 -14.10
N GLY A 167 -40.49 -7.15 -12.81
CA GLY A 167 -40.20 -8.34 -12.02
C GLY A 167 -40.89 -9.59 -12.57
N SER A 168 -42.21 -9.53 -12.77
CA SER A 168 -42.99 -10.62 -13.38
C SER A 168 -42.41 -11.00 -14.74
N ARG A 169 -42.11 -10.05 -15.63
CA ARG A 169 -41.53 -10.39 -16.94
C ARG A 169 -40.17 -11.06 -16.83
N VAL A 170 -39.26 -10.59 -15.98
CA VAL A 170 -37.94 -11.23 -15.81
C VAL A 170 -38.08 -12.64 -15.23
N LEU A 171 -38.98 -12.83 -14.26
CA LEU A 171 -39.22 -14.13 -13.63
C LEU A 171 -39.97 -15.11 -14.55
N ASP A 172 -40.92 -14.62 -15.33
CA ASP A 172 -41.74 -15.40 -16.25
C ASP A 172 -40.99 -15.75 -17.55
N LEU A 173 -40.10 -14.86 -18.04
CA LEU A 173 -39.45 -15.06 -19.34
C LEU A 173 -38.36 -16.13 -19.36
N ASN A 174 -37.77 -16.54 -18.23
CA ASN A 174 -36.70 -17.58 -18.26
C ASN A 174 -36.29 -18.17 -16.90
N VAL A 175 -36.58 -17.54 -15.76
CA VAL A 175 -36.13 -18.04 -14.45
C VAL A 175 -36.88 -19.32 -14.05
N ARG A 176 -38.15 -19.46 -14.43
CA ARG A 176 -38.89 -20.73 -14.24
C ARG A 176 -38.31 -21.90 -15.04
N ALA A 177 -37.62 -21.63 -16.15
CA ALA A 177 -36.98 -22.64 -16.98
C ALA A 177 -35.51 -22.94 -16.58
N ARG A 178 -34.86 -22.01 -15.86
CA ARG A 178 -33.49 -22.13 -15.35
C ARG A 178 -33.40 -21.70 -13.87
N PRO A 179 -33.66 -22.62 -12.92
CA PRO A 179 -33.65 -22.33 -11.48
C PRO A 179 -32.30 -21.84 -10.96
N ASP A 180 -31.21 -22.23 -11.63
CA ASP A 180 -29.84 -21.78 -11.39
C ASP A 180 -29.69 -20.26 -11.47
N LEU A 181 -30.52 -19.58 -12.27
CA LEU A 181 -30.49 -18.11 -12.38
C LEU A 181 -31.28 -17.38 -11.29
N ALA A 182 -32.05 -18.08 -10.46
CA ALA A 182 -32.99 -17.43 -9.54
C ALA A 182 -32.30 -16.46 -8.58
N ALA A 183 -31.11 -16.83 -8.07
CA ALA A 183 -30.32 -15.96 -7.19
C ALA A 183 -29.82 -14.70 -7.91
N ALA A 184 -29.35 -14.83 -9.15
CA ALA A 184 -28.90 -13.70 -9.96
C ALA A 184 -30.07 -12.79 -10.35
N ALA A 185 -31.24 -13.38 -10.67
CA ALA A 185 -32.48 -12.65 -10.94
C ALA A 185 -32.89 -11.82 -9.73
N GLN A 186 -33.02 -12.45 -8.55
CA GLN A 186 -33.41 -11.74 -7.34
C GLN A 186 -32.44 -10.60 -7.00
N HIS A 187 -31.13 -10.84 -7.12
CA HIS A 187 -30.10 -9.83 -6.89
C HIS A 187 -30.33 -8.56 -7.73
N TRP A 188 -30.66 -8.69 -9.01
CA TRP A 188 -30.91 -7.54 -9.88
C TRP A 188 -32.30 -6.92 -9.67
N LEU A 189 -33.32 -7.72 -9.36
CA LEU A 189 -34.66 -7.23 -9.04
C LEU A 189 -34.66 -6.37 -7.78
N ASP A 190 -33.90 -6.75 -6.76
CA ASP A 190 -33.75 -5.97 -5.51
C ASP A 190 -33.10 -4.60 -5.73
N ARG A 191 -32.37 -4.41 -6.85
CA ARG A 191 -31.72 -3.14 -7.21
C ARG A 191 -32.63 -2.20 -8.00
N LEU A 192 -33.73 -2.68 -8.59
CA LEU A 192 -34.62 -1.84 -9.40
C LEU A 192 -35.19 -0.63 -8.65
N PRO A 193 -35.65 -0.73 -7.38
CA PRO A 193 -36.15 0.42 -6.64
C PRO A 193 -35.11 1.54 -6.49
N ALA A 194 -33.84 1.16 -6.34
CA ALA A 194 -32.72 2.10 -6.20
C ALA A 194 -32.36 2.76 -7.53
N TRP A 195 -32.39 2.02 -8.65
CA TRP A 195 -32.19 2.59 -9.98
C TRP A 195 -33.28 3.58 -10.38
N TRP A 196 -34.52 3.33 -9.92
CA TRP A 196 -35.64 4.23 -10.16
C TRP A 196 -35.51 5.54 -9.37
N GLY A 197 -35.19 5.48 -8.07
CA GLY A 197 -35.27 6.63 -7.14
C GLY A 197 -36.66 6.79 -6.51
N GLU A 198 -36.80 7.66 -5.50
CA GLU A 198 -38.04 7.75 -4.71
C GLU A 198 -39.06 8.75 -5.27
N THR A 199 -38.59 9.83 -5.90
CA THR A 199 -39.43 10.97 -6.31
C THR A 199 -39.56 11.12 -7.82
N ILE A 200 -39.28 10.05 -8.56
CA ILE A 200 -39.18 10.08 -10.03
C ILE A 200 -40.48 9.56 -10.62
N ASP A 201 -41.01 10.30 -11.59
CA ASP A 201 -42.21 9.90 -12.31
C ASP A 201 -41.99 8.61 -13.12
N VAL A 202 -43.09 8.08 -13.65
CA VAL A 202 -43.11 6.80 -14.37
C VAL A 202 -42.24 6.81 -15.62
N GLU A 203 -42.19 7.91 -16.36
CA GLU A 203 -41.47 8.00 -17.62
C GLU A 203 -39.96 8.09 -17.39
N ASP A 204 -39.54 9.00 -16.53
CA ASP A 204 -38.13 9.18 -16.17
C ASP A 204 -37.59 7.96 -15.43
N GLY A 205 -38.42 7.34 -14.57
CA GLY A 205 -38.10 6.11 -13.86
C GLY A 205 -37.80 4.94 -14.81
N LEU A 206 -38.67 4.71 -15.80
CA LEU A 206 -38.45 3.69 -16.82
C LEU A 206 -37.20 3.96 -17.67
N CYS A 207 -36.97 5.21 -18.06
CA CYS A 207 -35.77 5.58 -18.82
C CYS A 207 -34.49 5.33 -18.01
N ARG A 208 -34.51 5.59 -16.70
CA ARG A 208 -33.40 5.29 -15.80
C ARG A 208 -33.19 3.79 -15.63
N LEU A 209 -34.25 3.01 -15.44
CA LEU A 209 -34.15 1.55 -15.40
C LEU A 209 -33.52 0.98 -16.68
N ALA A 210 -33.98 1.44 -17.86
CA ALA A 210 -33.47 0.95 -19.14
C ALA A 210 -31.97 1.24 -19.30
N ARG A 211 -31.55 2.48 -18.95
CA ARG A 211 -30.13 2.87 -18.99
C ARG A 211 -29.29 2.08 -17.98
N ALA A 212 -29.76 1.96 -16.74
CA ALA A 212 -29.06 1.22 -15.70
C ALA A 212 -28.90 -0.26 -16.07
N ALA A 213 -29.94 -0.90 -16.62
CA ALA A 213 -29.87 -2.26 -17.12
C ALA A 213 -28.86 -2.40 -18.28
N GLU A 214 -28.80 -1.43 -19.19
CA GLU A 214 -27.82 -1.43 -20.29
C GLU A 214 -26.38 -1.25 -19.80
N ASP A 215 -26.15 -0.32 -18.88
CA ASP A 215 -24.82 -0.04 -18.34
C ASP A 215 -24.28 -1.21 -17.51
N GLU A 216 -25.14 -1.80 -16.68
CA GLU A 216 -24.80 -3.01 -15.92
C GLU A 216 -24.58 -4.20 -16.85
N LEU A 217 -25.35 -4.34 -17.93
CA LEU A 217 -25.12 -5.38 -18.95
C LEU A 217 -23.76 -5.21 -19.64
N LYS A 218 -23.37 -3.96 -19.97
CA LYS A 218 -22.04 -3.67 -20.53
C LYS A 218 -20.94 -4.04 -19.53
N SER A 219 -21.10 -3.69 -18.26
CA SER A 219 -20.18 -4.04 -17.18
C SER A 219 -20.04 -5.55 -17.02
N ALA A 220 -21.16 -6.28 -16.96
CA ALA A 220 -21.18 -7.74 -16.83
C ALA A 220 -20.54 -8.44 -18.04
N LYS A 221 -20.78 -7.95 -19.27
CA LYS A 221 -20.12 -8.48 -20.48
C LYS A 221 -18.61 -8.27 -20.46
N ARG A 222 -18.13 -7.14 -19.93
CA ARG A 222 -16.69 -6.90 -19.74
C ARG A 222 -16.10 -7.90 -18.75
N LEU A 223 -16.75 -8.10 -17.59
CA LEU A 223 -16.32 -9.08 -16.59
C LEU A 223 -16.30 -10.50 -17.14
N LEU A 224 -17.28 -10.87 -17.98
CA LEU A 224 -17.30 -12.16 -18.66
C LEU A 224 -16.11 -12.31 -19.61
N ALA A 225 -15.83 -11.31 -20.44
CA ALA A 225 -14.70 -11.33 -21.36
C ALA A 225 -13.34 -11.42 -20.63
N GLU A 226 -13.19 -10.71 -19.50
CA GLU A 226 -12.02 -10.80 -18.63
C GLU A 226 -11.87 -12.20 -18.01
N ALA A 227 -12.96 -12.80 -17.53
CA ALA A 227 -12.96 -14.15 -16.99
C ALA A 227 -12.63 -15.20 -18.06
N GLU A 228 -13.14 -15.05 -19.29
CA GLU A 228 -12.81 -15.90 -20.42
C GLU A 228 -11.34 -15.78 -20.86
N ALA A 229 -10.80 -14.55 -20.86
CA ALA A 229 -9.39 -14.32 -21.15
C ALA A 229 -8.50 -14.99 -20.09
N SER A 230 -8.80 -14.78 -18.80
CA SER A 230 -8.10 -15.43 -17.70
C SER A 230 -8.15 -16.95 -17.80
N MET A 231 -9.31 -17.53 -18.14
CA MET A 231 -9.46 -18.97 -18.37
C MET A 231 -8.61 -19.47 -19.55
N ARG A 232 -8.53 -18.70 -20.65
CA ARG A 232 -7.69 -19.04 -21.81
C ARG A 232 -6.20 -19.01 -21.45
N ASP A 233 -5.75 -17.99 -20.72
CA ASP A 233 -4.35 -17.88 -20.28
C ASP A 233 -3.98 -19.04 -19.34
N MET A 234 -4.87 -19.37 -18.39
CA MET A 234 -4.67 -20.50 -17.47
C MET A 234 -4.68 -21.84 -18.20
N ALA A 235 -5.55 -22.03 -19.20
CA ALA A 235 -5.58 -23.24 -20.01
C ALA A 235 -4.30 -23.40 -20.86
N ALA A 236 -3.80 -22.31 -21.43
CA ALA A 236 -2.55 -22.31 -22.19
C ALA A 236 -1.34 -22.64 -21.30
N GLN A 237 -1.31 -22.13 -20.06
CA GLN A 237 -0.28 -22.46 -19.08
C GLN A 237 -0.37 -23.92 -18.58
N ALA A 238 -1.59 -24.43 -18.37
CA ALA A 238 -1.81 -25.81 -17.95
C ALA A 238 -1.36 -26.83 -19.01
N ALA A 239 -1.50 -26.52 -20.31
CA ALA A 239 -1.04 -27.39 -21.39
C ALA A 239 0.49 -27.57 -21.43
N GLN A 240 1.26 -26.70 -20.78
CA GLN A 240 2.72 -26.74 -20.79
C GLN A 240 3.33 -27.53 -19.63
N GLN A 241 2.54 -27.97 -18.64
CA GLN A 241 3.07 -28.60 -17.43
C GLN A 241 2.16 -29.72 -16.91
N THR A 242 2.67 -30.95 -16.94
CA THR A 242 2.08 -32.10 -16.25
C THR A 242 3.04 -32.58 -15.18
N ALA A 243 2.63 -32.54 -13.91
CA ALA A 243 3.36 -33.22 -12.85
C ALA A 243 3.22 -34.74 -13.02
N ALA A 244 4.33 -35.47 -12.93
CA ALA A 244 4.33 -36.92 -13.05
C ALA A 244 3.90 -37.63 -11.75
N ARG A 245 3.93 -36.92 -10.61
CA ARG A 245 3.69 -37.47 -9.25
C ARG A 245 2.86 -36.51 -8.42
N SER A 246 2.14 -37.04 -7.42
CA SER A 246 1.28 -36.23 -6.56
C SER A 246 2.07 -35.55 -5.43
N LEU A 247 1.59 -34.39 -4.96
CA LEU A 247 2.23 -33.62 -3.89
C LEU A 247 2.42 -34.41 -2.57
N PRO A 248 1.47 -35.26 -2.14
CA PRO A 248 1.65 -36.11 -0.94
C PRO A 248 2.78 -37.14 -1.09
N GLU A 249 2.96 -37.72 -2.29
CA GLU A 249 4.02 -38.71 -2.54
C GLU A 249 5.41 -38.08 -2.48
N ILE A 250 5.58 -36.89 -3.06
CA ILE A 250 6.85 -36.14 -3.03
C ILE A 250 7.19 -35.73 -1.59
N ALA A 251 6.19 -35.27 -0.83
CA ALA A 251 6.37 -34.87 0.57
C ALA A 251 6.81 -36.05 1.47
N ALA A 252 6.20 -37.23 1.28
CA ALA A 252 6.58 -38.44 2.00
C ALA A 252 8.01 -38.89 1.69
N GLU A 253 8.42 -38.87 0.41
CA GLU A 253 9.80 -39.20 0.03
C GLU A 253 10.83 -38.21 0.57
N LEU A 254 10.48 -36.93 0.59
CA LEU A 254 11.35 -35.87 1.07
C LEU A 254 11.57 -35.97 2.59
N GLU A 255 10.55 -36.29 3.36
CA GLU A 255 10.69 -36.58 4.80
C GLU A 255 11.57 -37.83 5.03
N SER A 256 11.34 -38.92 4.29
CA SER A 256 12.18 -40.12 4.38
C SER A 256 13.66 -39.83 4.07
N ALA A 257 13.94 -39.06 3.01
CA ALA A 257 15.30 -38.72 2.63
C ALA A 257 16.00 -37.81 3.67
N ARG A 258 15.25 -36.92 4.34
CA ARG A 258 15.76 -36.08 5.44
C ARG A 258 16.10 -36.90 6.67
N GLU A 259 15.27 -37.88 7.02
CA GLU A 259 15.52 -38.80 8.14
C GLU A 259 16.76 -39.66 7.88
N ASP A 260 16.93 -40.16 6.65
CA ASP A 260 18.12 -40.88 6.22
C ASP A 260 19.37 -40.00 6.30
N LEU A 261 19.31 -38.75 5.82
CA LEU A 261 20.45 -37.81 5.87
C LEU A 261 20.85 -37.51 7.33
N LYS A 262 19.87 -37.33 8.21
CA LYS A 262 20.11 -37.13 9.65
C LYS A 262 20.84 -38.34 10.24
N THR A 263 20.36 -39.54 9.96
CA THR A 263 20.97 -40.79 10.45
C THR A 263 22.43 -40.94 9.99
N VAL A 264 22.73 -40.63 8.73
CA VAL A 264 24.10 -40.70 8.20
C VAL A 264 25.00 -39.63 8.84
N ASN A 265 24.49 -38.40 9.04
CA ASN A 265 25.25 -37.34 9.72
C ASN A 265 25.56 -37.68 11.19
N ASP A 266 24.60 -38.28 11.91
CA ASP A 266 24.81 -38.75 13.29
C ASP A 266 25.91 -39.82 13.33
N GLN A 267 25.93 -40.73 12.35
CA GLN A 267 26.98 -41.75 12.21
C GLN A 267 28.36 -41.13 11.92
N ILE A 268 28.44 -40.12 11.04
CA ILE A 268 29.68 -39.38 10.75
C ILE A 268 30.21 -38.70 12.02
N ALA A 269 29.33 -38.08 12.82
CA ALA A 269 29.71 -37.42 14.06
C ALA A 269 30.31 -38.40 15.08
N VAL A 270 29.65 -39.55 15.28
CA VAL A 270 30.13 -40.62 16.16
C VAL A 270 31.49 -41.16 15.70
N ASP A 271 31.66 -41.40 14.41
CA ASP A 271 32.90 -41.95 13.88
C ASP A 271 34.05 -40.90 13.87
N ALA A 272 33.74 -39.61 13.71
CA ALA A 272 34.71 -38.52 13.85
C ALA A 272 35.22 -38.36 15.29
N GLU A 273 34.37 -38.54 16.29
CA GLU A 273 34.79 -38.59 17.70
C GLU A 273 35.67 -39.81 18.00
N ARG A 274 35.31 -40.98 17.47
CA ARG A 274 36.13 -42.20 17.58
C ARG A 274 37.51 -42.01 16.94
N ARG A 275 37.60 -41.41 15.75
CA ARG A 275 38.88 -41.07 15.09
C ARG A 275 39.72 -40.13 15.95
N ARG A 276 39.13 -39.08 16.53
CA ARG A 276 39.84 -38.17 17.45
C ARG A 276 40.39 -38.90 18.67
N GLY A 277 39.61 -39.81 19.25
CA GLY A 277 40.05 -40.65 20.37
C GLY A 277 41.21 -41.60 20.02
N ILE A 278 41.19 -42.20 18.83
CA ILE A 278 42.29 -43.05 18.32
C ILE A 278 43.55 -42.20 18.09
N LEU A 279 43.45 -41.07 17.37
CA LEU A 279 44.60 -40.21 17.08
C LEU A 279 45.24 -39.63 18.35
N ALA A 280 44.44 -39.25 19.35
CA ALA A 280 44.95 -38.77 20.63
C ALA A 280 45.73 -39.85 21.40
N ARG A 281 45.25 -41.10 21.36
CA ARG A 281 45.94 -42.25 21.96
C ARG A 281 47.23 -42.60 21.23
N GLN A 282 47.21 -42.64 19.89
CA GLN A 282 48.41 -42.86 19.09
C GLN A 282 49.48 -41.79 19.35
N LYS A 283 49.07 -40.53 19.47
CA LYS A 283 49.99 -39.45 19.87
C LYS A 283 50.57 -39.68 21.27
N ALA A 284 49.74 -40.04 22.25
CA ALA A 284 50.20 -40.34 23.61
C ALA A 284 51.18 -41.53 23.68
N ILE A 285 50.95 -42.58 22.88
CA ILE A 285 51.88 -43.71 22.71
C ILE A 285 53.22 -43.22 22.16
N THR A 286 53.17 -42.37 21.12
CA THR A 286 54.38 -41.84 20.46
C THR A 286 55.19 -40.95 21.42
N ASP A 287 54.51 -40.08 22.18
CA ASP A 287 55.13 -39.20 23.17
C ASP A 287 55.79 -40.01 24.31
N CYS A 288 55.10 -41.05 24.80
CA CYS A 288 55.62 -41.94 25.84
C CYS A 288 56.83 -42.76 25.36
N GLN A 289 56.81 -43.25 24.11
CA GLN A 289 57.96 -43.90 23.47
C GLN A 289 59.18 -42.96 23.37
N ALA A 290 58.95 -41.71 22.95
CA ALA A 290 60.02 -40.71 22.87
C ALA A 290 60.62 -40.39 24.25
N GLU A 291 59.80 -40.34 25.31
CA GLU A 291 60.26 -40.10 26.67
C GLU A 291 61.09 -41.28 27.24
N ILE A 292 60.66 -42.51 26.99
CA ILE A 292 61.43 -43.73 27.32
C ILE A 292 62.77 -43.72 26.58
N GLN A 293 62.79 -43.36 25.30
CA GLN A 293 64.01 -43.31 24.49
C GLN A 293 65.02 -42.29 25.02
N ARG A 294 64.56 -41.08 25.37
CA ARG A 294 65.39 -40.06 26.05
C ARG A 294 65.93 -40.52 27.39
N MET A 295 65.16 -41.29 28.15
CA MET A 295 65.63 -41.82 29.45
C MET A 295 66.60 -43.01 29.30
N LYS A 296 66.62 -43.69 28.14
CA LYS A 296 67.58 -44.77 27.81
C LYS A 296 68.91 -44.28 27.23
N GLU A 297 68.97 -43.06 26.68
CA GLU A 297 70.23 -42.46 26.21
C GLU A 297 71.19 -42.18 27.37
N PRO A 298 72.46 -42.63 27.34
CA PRO A 298 73.41 -42.41 28.44
C PRO A 298 73.73 -40.93 28.63
N GLY A 299 72.93 -40.25 29.47
CA GLY A 299 73.22 -38.89 29.91
C GLY A 299 74.44 -38.86 30.83
N CYS A 300 75.53 -38.30 30.32
CA CYS A 300 76.54 -37.48 30.99
C CYS A 300 76.76 -37.70 32.51
N ASP A 301 77.23 -38.88 32.92
CA ASP A 301 77.76 -39.16 34.26
C ASP A 301 79.20 -39.69 34.17
N GLU A 302 80.03 -39.10 33.29
CA GLU A 302 81.44 -39.49 33.08
C GLU A 302 82.45 -38.75 33.99
N GLN A 303 82.00 -37.89 34.92
CA GLN A 303 82.90 -37.10 35.78
C GLN A 303 83.26 -37.71 37.14
N THR A 304 82.79 -38.92 37.49
CA THR A 304 83.09 -39.55 38.79
C THR A 304 84.18 -40.63 38.77
N GLY A 305 84.74 -40.95 37.59
CA GLY A 305 85.69 -42.06 37.40
C GLY A 305 87.03 -41.94 38.15
N ASN A 306 87.42 -40.74 38.62
CA ASN A 306 88.75 -40.51 39.23
C ASN A 306 88.72 -40.18 40.74
N THR A 307 87.53 -40.09 41.34
CA THR A 307 87.33 -39.73 42.76
C THR A 307 87.87 -40.76 43.78
N PRO A 308 87.81 -42.09 43.53
CA PRO A 308 88.36 -43.09 44.45
C PRO A 308 89.90 -43.02 44.60
N ALA A 309 90.61 -42.68 43.53
CA ALA A 309 92.08 -42.59 43.53
C ALA A 309 92.60 -41.39 44.34
N VAL A 310 91.88 -40.25 44.30
CA VAL A 310 92.22 -39.03 45.04
C VAL A 310 92.05 -39.20 46.56
N LEU A 311 91.05 -39.97 46.99
CA LEU A 311 90.82 -40.29 48.41
C LEU A 311 91.90 -41.18 49.03
N GLN A 312 92.56 -42.01 48.23
CA GLN A 312 93.64 -42.87 48.71
C GLN A 312 94.95 -42.08 48.90
N ALA A 313 95.31 -41.21 47.95
CA ALA A 313 96.51 -40.37 48.04
C ALA A 313 96.52 -39.43 49.26
N LEU A 314 95.37 -38.82 49.59
CA LEU A 314 95.25 -37.94 50.77
C LEU A 314 95.37 -38.69 52.11
N ARG A 315 95.05 -39.99 52.14
CA ARG A 315 95.22 -40.83 53.35
C ARG A 315 96.69 -41.20 53.58
N ASP A 316 97.43 -41.43 52.50
CA ASP A 316 98.85 -41.76 52.56
C ASP A 316 99.69 -40.54 53.01
N GLU A 317 99.36 -39.32 52.55
CA GLU A 317 100.02 -38.06 52.99
C GLU A 317 99.76 -37.75 54.48
N LEU A 318 98.61 -38.15 55.03
CA LEU A 318 98.29 -37.97 56.46
C LEU A 318 99.09 -38.93 57.37
N ALA A 319 99.46 -40.12 56.86
CA ALA A 319 100.17 -41.14 57.62
C ALA A 319 101.67 -40.80 57.81
N GLU A 320 102.32 -40.13 56.85
CA GLU A 320 103.72 -39.71 56.96
C GLU A 320 103.95 -38.54 57.95
N LEU A 321 102.91 -37.76 58.25
CA LEU A 321 103.05 -36.54 59.05
C LEU A 321 102.84 -36.75 60.56
N GLY A 322 102.54 -37.96 61.04
CA GLY A 322 102.17 -38.24 62.43
C GLY A 322 103.25 -38.92 63.26
N GLU A 323 104.13 -38.15 63.92
CA GLU A 323 104.80 -38.51 65.19
C GLU A 323 105.63 -37.31 65.72
N SER A 324 105.20 -36.71 66.83
CA SER A 324 106.00 -36.13 67.95
C SER A 324 105.18 -35.18 68.83
N THR A 325 105.47 -35.25 70.13
CA THR A 325 104.74 -34.74 71.30
C THR A 325 105.01 -33.28 71.68
N PRO A 326 104.18 -32.66 72.55
CA PRO A 326 104.20 -31.23 72.86
C PRO A 326 104.87 -30.91 74.21
N GLU A 327 106.03 -30.26 74.22
CA GLU A 327 106.64 -29.68 75.46
C GLU A 327 107.16 -28.25 75.29
N SER A 328 107.12 -27.65 74.08
CA SER A 328 107.87 -26.40 73.81
C SER A 328 107.12 -25.09 74.08
N ALA A 329 105.87 -25.10 74.55
CA ALA A 329 105.09 -23.89 74.81
C ALA A 329 105.36 -23.29 76.21
N ASP A 330 105.38 -24.13 77.25
CA ASP A 330 105.68 -23.72 78.63
C ASP A 330 107.15 -23.27 78.78
N GLU A 331 108.08 -23.92 78.06
CA GLU A 331 109.50 -23.51 78.04
C GLU A 331 109.69 -22.09 77.48
N LEU A 332 108.92 -21.68 76.48
CA LEU A 332 108.98 -20.34 75.89
C LEU A 332 108.48 -19.28 76.88
N GLU A 333 107.42 -19.57 77.62
CA GLU A 333 106.83 -18.66 78.62
C GLU A 333 107.78 -18.47 79.82
N GLN A 334 108.35 -19.56 80.34
CA GLN A 334 109.36 -19.49 81.41
C GLN A 334 110.61 -18.69 81.00
N THR A 335 111.08 -18.87 79.76
CA THR A 335 112.25 -18.14 79.24
C THR A 335 111.95 -16.64 79.08
N ARG A 336 110.72 -16.29 78.67
CA ARG A 336 110.26 -14.89 78.58
C ARG A 336 110.14 -14.21 79.94
N GLU A 337 109.56 -14.89 80.93
CA GLU A 337 109.46 -14.35 82.29
C GLU A 337 110.83 -14.14 82.92
N ALA A 338 111.77 -15.06 82.71
CA ALA A 338 113.15 -14.94 83.15
C ALA A 338 113.87 -13.76 82.46
N ALA A 339 113.69 -13.58 81.14
CA ALA A 339 114.26 -12.46 80.40
C ALA A 339 113.66 -11.11 80.85
N GLY A 340 112.35 -11.06 81.12
CA GLY A 340 111.66 -9.89 81.65
C GLY A 340 112.20 -9.48 83.03
N SER A 341 112.32 -10.45 83.94
CA SER A 341 112.87 -10.24 85.29
C SER A 341 114.32 -9.76 85.24
N ALA A 342 115.15 -10.33 84.38
CA ALA A 342 116.54 -9.89 84.19
C ALA A 342 116.62 -8.46 83.62
N ALA A 343 115.76 -8.09 82.68
CA ALA A 343 115.72 -6.74 82.12
C ALA A 343 115.29 -5.68 83.15
N GLU A 344 114.41 -6.03 84.08
CA GLU A 344 113.98 -5.18 85.19
C GLU A 344 115.11 -4.99 86.23
N ALA A 345 115.85 -6.06 86.52
CA ALA A 345 117.04 -6.00 87.38
C ALA A 345 118.13 -5.09 86.78
N VAL A 346 118.41 -5.20 85.47
CA VAL A 346 119.34 -4.29 84.76
C VAL A 346 118.86 -2.84 84.87
N ARG A 347 117.57 -2.56 84.63
CA ARG A 347 117.00 -1.21 84.73
C ARG A 347 117.16 -0.63 86.15
N THR A 348 116.92 -1.45 87.17
CA THR A 348 117.06 -1.05 88.57
C THR A 348 118.51 -0.75 88.94
N ALA A 349 119.45 -1.61 88.55
CA ALA A 349 120.88 -1.38 88.79
C ALA A 349 121.39 -0.13 88.05
N THR A 350 120.96 0.07 86.80
CA THR A 350 121.30 1.26 86.01
C THR A 350 120.77 2.55 86.65
N ARG A 351 119.53 2.52 87.16
CA ARG A 351 118.94 3.66 87.88
C ARG A 351 119.69 3.99 89.16
N LYS A 352 120.05 2.99 89.97
CA LYS A 352 120.85 3.18 91.19
C LYS A 352 122.22 3.79 90.89
N ASN A 353 122.88 3.34 89.82
CA ASN A 353 124.13 3.94 89.36
C ASN A 353 123.96 5.41 88.96
N ALA A 354 122.90 5.75 88.22
CA ALA A 354 122.61 7.12 87.83
C ALA A 354 122.26 8.03 89.04
N GLU A 355 121.58 7.49 90.06
CA GLU A 355 121.28 8.21 91.31
C GLU A 355 122.56 8.49 92.13
N LEU A 356 123.48 7.53 92.22
CA LEU A 356 124.79 7.75 92.85
C LEU A 356 125.64 8.74 92.07
N GLU A 357 125.59 8.71 90.73
CA GLU A 357 126.31 9.67 89.88
C GLU A 357 125.80 11.10 90.06
N LYS A 358 124.48 11.27 90.20
CA LYS A 358 123.86 12.55 90.60
C LYS A 358 124.26 12.98 92.01
N ALA A 359 124.37 12.05 92.96
CA ALA A 359 124.81 12.34 94.32
C ALA A 359 126.28 12.83 94.35
N ILE A 360 127.16 12.23 93.54
CA ILE A 360 128.55 12.68 93.36
C ILE A 360 128.57 14.12 92.84
N THR A 361 127.80 14.42 91.78
CA THR A 361 127.75 15.78 91.22
C THR A 361 127.14 16.80 92.18
N LYS A 362 126.18 16.39 93.01
CA LYS A 362 125.57 17.24 94.05
C LYS A 362 126.56 17.58 95.17
N VAL A 363 127.29 16.58 95.66
CA VAL A 363 128.35 16.79 96.67
C VAL A 363 129.44 17.71 96.10
N GLU A 364 129.81 17.54 94.83
CA GLU A 364 130.80 18.40 94.17
C GLU A 364 130.32 19.86 93.98
N THR A 365 129.02 20.08 93.73
CA THR A 365 128.44 21.43 93.61
C THR A 365 128.23 22.10 94.98
N GLU A 366 127.80 21.37 96.00
CA GLU A 366 127.67 21.88 97.37
C GLU A 366 129.04 22.18 98.00
N ALA A 367 130.06 21.37 97.69
CA ALA A 367 131.45 21.64 98.05
C ALA A 367 131.98 22.95 97.45
N ALA A 368 131.45 23.39 96.30
CA ALA A 368 131.78 24.66 95.68
C ALA A 368 131.00 25.84 96.29
N ALA A 369 129.85 25.59 96.93
CA ALA A 369 129.01 26.61 97.58
C ALA A 369 129.43 26.92 99.03
N VAL A 370 129.88 25.90 99.79
CA VAL A 370 130.28 26.06 101.20
C VAL A 370 131.65 26.72 101.38
N ARG A 371 132.52 26.72 100.36
CA ARG A 371 133.79 27.48 100.33
C ARG A 371 133.63 29.01 100.43
N ARG A 372 132.42 29.53 100.65
CA ARG A 372 132.10 30.97 100.76
C ARG A 372 131.69 31.45 102.15
N HIS A 373 131.60 30.58 103.15
CA HIS A 373 131.32 31.00 104.52
C HIS A 373 132.36 30.40 105.47
N GLU A 374 133.25 31.26 105.94
CA GLU A 374 134.26 30.97 106.95
C GLU A 374 133.56 30.69 108.29
N CYS A 375 133.24 29.42 108.56
CA CYS A 375 132.92 28.95 109.91
C CYS A 375 134.24 28.66 110.65
N PRO A 376 134.65 29.47 111.65
CA PRO A 376 135.97 29.34 112.27
C PRO A 376 136.09 28.18 113.29
N HIS A 377 135.11 27.26 113.38
CA HIS A 377 135.11 26.22 114.41
C HIS A 377 134.43 24.87 114.10
N CYS A 378 134.15 24.53 112.84
CA CYS A 378 133.86 23.13 112.49
C CYS A 378 134.31 22.77 111.06
N ALA A 379 135.29 21.87 110.99
CA ALA A 379 135.72 21.21 109.77
C ALA A 379 134.63 20.19 109.36
N CYS A 380 133.75 20.59 108.44
CA CYS A 380 132.88 19.67 107.73
C CYS A 380 133.70 18.95 106.64
N ASP A 381 134.00 17.66 106.87
CA ASP A 381 134.80 16.79 106.01
C ASP A 381 133.95 16.25 104.83
N ILE A 382 133.96 16.98 103.72
CA ILE A 382 133.25 16.63 102.47
C ILE A 382 133.93 15.49 101.72
N ASP A 383 135.23 15.28 101.91
CA ASP A 383 136.00 14.23 101.23
C ASP A 383 135.62 12.83 101.73
N SER A 384 135.27 12.70 103.02
CA SER A 384 134.67 11.51 103.62
C SER A 384 133.38 11.06 102.90
N VAL A 385 132.48 12.00 102.60
CA VAL A 385 131.19 11.71 101.94
C VAL A 385 131.40 11.25 100.49
N ARG A 386 132.37 11.85 99.79
CA ARG A 386 132.70 11.47 98.40
C ARG A 386 133.27 10.05 98.32
N ALA A 387 134.15 9.69 99.24
CA ALA A 387 134.75 8.35 99.30
C ALA A 387 133.67 7.27 99.55
N ASP A 388 132.70 7.53 100.43
CA ASP A 388 131.61 6.59 100.73
C ASP A 388 130.68 6.37 99.51
N ILE A 389 130.38 7.42 98.75
CA ILE A 389 129.55 7.31 97.54
C ILE A 389 130.28 6.54 96.43
N LEU A 390 131.59 6.76 96.25
CA LEU A 390 132.39 6.01 95.27
C LEU A 390 132.53 4.53 95.65
N ALA A 391 132.71 4.22 96.93
CA ALA A 391 132.75 2.85 97.43
C ALA A 391 131.43 2.10 97.18
N ARG A 392 130.29 2.79 97.21
CA ARG A 392 128.97 2.21 96.89
C ARG A 392 128.72 2.03 95.38
N ARG A 393 129.38 2.80 94.52
CA ARG A 393 129.19 2.75 93.06
C ARG A 393 129.85 1.54 92.40
N ALA A 394 131.07 1.20 92.80
CA ALA A 394 131.83 0.09 92.21
C ALA A 394 131.08 -1.28 92.18
N PRO A 395 130.45 -1.76 93.27
CA PRO A 395 129.72 -3.03 93.24
C PRO A 395 128.49 -3.00 92.33
N LEU A 396 127.78 -1.87 92.24
CA LEU A 396 126.60 -1.72 91.38
C LEU A 396 126.94 -1.68 89.89
N GLN A 397 128.13 -1.18 89.52
CA GLN A 397 128.61 -1.26 88.13
C GLN A 397 128.95 -2.69 87.72
N ALA A 398 129.58 -3.46 88.61
CA ALA A 398 129.85 -4.88 88.37
C ALA A 398 128.55 -5.69 88.24
N GLU A 399 127.60 -5.47 89.16
CA GLU A 399 126.28 -6.12 89.13
C GLU A 399 125.51 -5.82 87.83
N SER A 400 125.51 -4.56 87.38
CA SER A 400 124.86 -4.17 86.13
C SER A 400 125.48 -4.85 84.90
N ALA A 401 126.80 -5.05 84.88
CA ALA A 401 127.49 -5.68 83.75
C ALA A 401 127.18 -7.18 83.65
N ASP A 402 127.10 -7.88 84.79
CA ASP A 402 126.77 -9.30 84.81
C ASP A 402 125.29 -9.56 84.49
N LEU A 403 124.38 -8.71 84.99
CA LEU A 403 122.97 -8.79 84.64
C LEU A 403 122.72 -8.59 83.13
N MET A 404 123.48 -7.72 82.47
CA MET A 404 123.39 -7.55 81.01
C MET A 404 123.81 -8.81 80.25
N LYS A 405 124.88 -9.50 80.68
CA LYS A 405 125.29 -10.77 80.05
C LYS A 405 124.24 -11.86 80.21
N SER A 406 123.61 -11.95 81.39
CA SER A 406 122.52 -12.91 81.63
C SER A 406 121.28 -12.62 80.77
N LEU A 407 120.94 -11.34 80.59
CA LEU A 407 119.84 -10.94 79.71
C LEU A 407 120.07 -11.33 78.24
N ASP A 408 121.30 -11.13 77.75
CA ASP A 408 121.65 -11.50 76.36
C ASP A 408 121.63 -13.01 76.13
N ARG A 409 121.96 -13.82 77.14
CA ARG A 409 121.83 -15.29 77.06
C ARG A 409 120.36 -15.71 76.91
N LEU A 410 119.49 -15.22 77.80
CA LEU A 410 118.06 -15.56 77.81
C LEU A 410 117.35 -15.15 76.51
N ARG A 411 117.72 -14.01 75.92
CA ARG A 411 117.19 -13.56 74.62
C ARG A 411 117.55 -14.50 73.47
N ARG A 412 118.73 -15.13 73.50
CA ARG A 412 119.12 -16.12 72.48
C ARG A 412 118.32 -17.41 72.64
N GLU A 413 118.11 -17.86 73.88
CA GLU A 413 117.30 -19.04 74.20
C GLU A 413 115.84 -18.84 73.77
N GLU A 414 115.24 -17.67 74.02
CA GLU A 414 113.89 -17.30 73.57
C GLU A 414 113.76 -17.32 72.03
N ALA A 415 114.77 -16.80 71.32
CA ALA A 415 114.76 -16.76 69.87
C ALA A 415 114.82 -18.18 69.26
N GLU A 416 115.53 -19.11 69.90
CA GLU A 416 115.63 -20.50 69.45
C GLU A 416 114.33 -21.28 69.68
N THR A 417 113.74 -21.15 70.87
CA THR A 417 112.44 -21.80 71.18
C THR A 417 111.31 -21.27 70.30
N THR A 418 111.30 -19.97 69.99
CA THR A 418 110.30 -19.39 69.07
C THR A 418 110.37 -20.03 67.67
N ARG A 419 111.58 -20.24 67.13
CA ARG A 419 111.76 -20.89 65.82
C ARG A 419 111.26 -22.33 65.79
N ARG A 420 111.47 -23.07 66.88
CA ARG A 420 110.95 -24.45 67.01
C ARG A 420 109.42 -24.47 67.02
N LEU A 421 108.79 -23.52 67.72
CA LEU A 421 107.34 -23.43 67.84
C LEU A 421 106.66 -23.06 66.51
N ASP A 422 107.28 -22.19 65.71
CA ASP A 422 106.75 -21.83 64.38
C ASP A 422 106.85 -22.98 63.37
N ALA A 423 107.89 -23.82 63.45
CA ALA A 423 108.00 -25.01 62.61
C ALA A 423 106.88 -26.03 62.92
N LEU A 424 106.57 -26.23 64.20
CA LEU A 424 105.49 -27.11 64.65
C LEU A 424 104.10 -26.59 64.21
N LYS A 425 103.86 -25.28 64.30
CA LYS A 425 102.61 -24.66 63.83
C LYS A 425 102.36 -24.91 62.35
N ARG A 426 103.38 -24.77 61.50
CA ARG A 426 103.24 -25.02 60.04
C ARG A 426 102.86 -26.47 59.75
N ARG A 427 103.44 -27.43 60.47
CA ARG A 427 103.13 -28.85 60.34
C ARG A 427 101.68 -29.15 60.79
N SER A 428 101.24 -28.56 61.90
CA SER A 428 99.86 -28.66 62.40
C SER A 428 98.83 -28.12 61.40
N THR A 429 99.08 -26.97 60.78
CA THR A 429 98.14 -26.38 59.80
C THR A 429 97.94 -27.29 58.59
N ARG A 430 99.00 -27.95 58.10
CA ARG A 430 98.93 -28.83 56.94
C ARG A 430 98.10 -30.10 57.20
N ILE A 431 98.22 -30.68 58.40
CA ILE A 431 97.39 -31.81 58.83
C ILE A 431 95.90 -31.40 58.79
N ARG A 432 95.57 -30.20 59.27
CA ARG A 432 94.19 -29.69 59.30
C ARG A 432 93.58 -29.45 57.92
N GLU A 433 94.39 -29.04 56.93
CA GLU A 433 93.94 -28.88 55.54
C GLU A 433 93.54 -30.22 54.93
N ILE A 434 94.36 -31.26 55.12
CA ILE A 434 94.10 -32.61 54.59
C ILE A 434 92.83 -33.21 55.24
N GLU A 435 92.62 -33.01 56.54
CA GLU A 435 91.41 -33.47 57.25
C GLU A 435 90.11 -32.82 56.74
N GLN A 436 90.17 -31.58 56.20
CA GLN A 436 88.99 -30.89 55.67
C GLN A 436 88.58 -31.33 54.26
N ASP A 437 89.50 -31.89 53.47
CA ASP A 437 89.23 -32.24 52.07
C ASP A 437 88.71 -33.67 51.89
N ILE A 438 89.02 -34.59 52.81
CA ILE A 438 88.48 -35.96 52.86
C ILE A 438 86.93 -36.00 52.85
N PRO A 439 86.19 -35.24 53.70
CA PRO A 439 84.73 -35.29 53.71
C PRO A 439 84.07 -34.67 52.47
N LYS A 440 84.71 -33.70 51.79
CA LYS A 440 84.15 -33.05 50.59
C LYS A 440 84.07 -34.01 49.41
N GLN A 441 85.11 -34.83 49.20
CA GLN A 441 85.15 -35.81 48.12
C GLN A 441 84.14 -36.96 48.33
N ARG A 442 83.83 -37.30 49.59
CA ARG A 442 82.84 -38.34 49.92
C ARG A 442 81.40 -37.91 49.59
N ALA A 443 81.05 -36.65 49.81
CA ALA A 443 79.72 -36.12 49.51
C ALA A 443 79.40 -36.05 47.99
N ILE A 444 80.43 -35.98 47.13
CA ILE A 444 80.25 -36.00 45.67
C ILE A 444 79.84 -37.41 45.21
N LEU A 445 80.38 -38.46 45.83
CA LEU A 445 80.11 -39.85 45.51
C LEU A 445 78.65 -40.24 45.86
N ASP A 446 78.18 -39.86 47.05
CA ASP A 446 76.82 -40.18 47.52
C ASP A 446 75.72 -39.52 46.66
N ARG A 447 75.99 -38.33 46.10
CA ARG A 447 75.04 -37.62 45.21
C ARG A 447 74.86 -38.31 43.86
N ALA A 448 75.93 -38.90 43.32
CA ALA A 448 75.89 -39.62 42.05
C ALA A 448 75.06 -40.92 42.16
N GLU A 449 75.16 -41.63 43.29
CA GLU A 449 74.41 -42.87 43.52
C GLU A 449 72.90 -42.61 43.67
N ALA A 450 72.51 -41.55 44.37
CA ALA A 450 71.10 -41.18 44.54
C ALA A 450 70.40 -40.77 43.22
N ALA A 451 71.14 -40.14 42.30
CA ALA A 451 70.61 -39.75 40.98
C ALA A 451 70.33 -40.98 40.09
N ARG A 452 71.16 -42.01 40.17
CA ARG A 452 71.02 -43.26 39.39
C ARG A 452 69.77 -44.06 39.78
N CYS A 453 69.44 -44.09 41.08
CA CYS A 453 68.24 -44.78 41.58
C CYS A 453 66.94 -44.12 41.08
N ARG A 454 66.81 -42.79 41.15
CA ARG A 454 65.61 -42.06 40.69
C ARG A 454 65.34 -42.21 39.20
N ARG A 455 66.39 -42.33 38.40
CA ARG A 455 66.29 -42.53 36.95
C ARG A 455 65.72 -43.91 36.61
N SER A 456 66.09 -44.93 37.37
CA SER A 456 65.60 -46.31 37.20
C SER A 456 64.10 -46.43 37.49
N ASP A 457 63.62 -45.83 38.58
CA ASP A 457 62.20 -45.90 38.96
C ASP A 457 61.28 -45.17 37.96
N ARG A 458 61.73 -44.03 37.43
CA ARG A 458 60.99 -43.25 36.44
C ARG A 458 60.89 -43.96 35.09
N LEU A 459 61.91 -44.72 34.71
CA LEU A 459 61.89 -45.55 33.50
C LEU A 459 60.81 -46.63 33.58
N ARG A 460 60.74 -47.34 34.72
CA ARG A 460 59.79 -48.44 34.95
C ARG A 460 58.33 -47.96 34.90
N ALA A 461 58.02 -46.82 35.51
CA ALA A 461 56.67 -46.25 35.50
C ALA A 461 56.20 -45.84 34.08
N GLN A 462 57.11 -45.36 33.24
CA GLN A 462 56.80 -45.00 31.85
C GLN A 462 56.59 -46.25 30.98
N GLU A 463 57.38 -47.31 31.19
CA GLU A 463 57.18 -48.59 30.48
C GLU A 463 55.83 -49.24 30.79
N GLU A 464 55.36 -49.19 32.05
CA GLU A 464 54.00 -49.65 32.42
C GLU A 464 52.90 -48.81 31.77
N THR A 465 53.10 -47.49 31.67
CA THR A 465 52.15 -46.58 31.02
C THR A 465 52.03 -46.85 29.52
N LEU A 466 53.16 -47.11 28.85
CA LEU A 466 53.18 -47.47 27.43
C LEU A 466 52.41 -48.76 27.17
N LEU A 467 52.61 -49.80 27.99
CA LEU A 467 51.89 -51.08 27.86
C LEU A 467 50.38 -50.91 28.00
N ARG A 468 49.92 -50.06 28.92
CA ARG A 468 48.49 -49.77 29.09
C ARG A 468 47.90 -49.08 27.86
N LEU A 469 48.58 -48.05 27.35
CA LEU A 469 48.11 -47.30 26.18
C LEU A 469 48.08 -48.16 24.91
N GLN A 470 49.04 -49.07 24.74
CA GLN A 470 49.07 -50.02 23.60
C GLN A 470 47.93 -51.05 23.66
N ALA A 471 47.58 -51.54 24.85
CA ALA A 471 46.44 -52.44 25.04
C ALA A 471 45.10 -51.75 24.74
N GLU A 472 44.95 -50.48 25.13
CA GLU A 472 43.76 -49.67 24.84
C GLU A 472 43.61 -49.34 23.34
N ASP A 473 44.71 -49.16 22.60
CA ASP A 473 44.69 -48.92 21.15
C ASP A 473 44.34 -50.19 20.37
N ALA A 474 44.86 -51.35 20.78
CA ALA A 474 44.54 -52.65 20.17
C ALA A 474 43.07 -53.05 20.35
N ALA A 475 42.40 -52.56 21.40
CA ALA A 475 40.99 -52.81 21.68
C ALA A 475 40.04 -51.78 21.04
N ALA A 476 40.56 -50.79 20.27
CA ALA A 476 39.71 -49.77 19.67
C ALA A 476 38.82 -50.35 18.55
N PRO A 477 37.51 -50.04 18.52
CA PRO A 477 36.60 -50.53 17.49
C PRO A 477 36.97 -49.97 16.11
N GLN A 478 36.72 -50.77 15.06
CA GLN A 478 36.96 -50.37 13.68
C GLN A 478 36.09 -49.15 13.31
N VAL A 479 36.72 -48.14 12.74
CA VAL A 479 36.06 -46.95 12.22
C VAL A 479 35.65 -47.20 10.77
N VAL A 480 34.40 -46.91 10.44
CA VAL A 480 33.88 -47.03 9.07
C VAL A 480 34.57 -46.01 8.15
N ASP A 481 34.76 -46.36 6.87
CA ASP A 481 35.38 -45.46 5.89
C ASP A 481 34.55 -44.18 5.73
N GLY A 482 35.22 -43.04 5.91
CA GLY A 482 34.57 -41.73 5.94
C GLY A 482 34.16 -41.28 4.55
N ALA A 483 34.93 -41.69 3.53
CA ALA A 483 34.64 -41.35 2.14
C ALA A 483 33.32 -41.97 1.66
N ALA A 484 32.98 -43.17 2.15
CA ALA A 484 31.73 -43.85 1.82
C ALA A 484 30.50 -43.16 2.45
N LEU A 485 30.63 -42.67 3.69
CA LEU A 485 29.55 -41.92 4.37
C LEU A 485 29.37 -40.52 3.75
N ASP A 486 30.46 -39.83 3.41
CA ASP A 486 30.41 -38.52 2.73
C ASP A 486 29.74 -38.63 1.34
N LEU A 487 30.06 -39.67 0.57
CA LEU A 487 29.41 -39.94 -0.72
C LEU A 487 27.90 -40.16 -0.57
N ARG A 488 27.49 -40.90 0.48
CA ARG A 488 26.07 -41.14 0.79
C ARG A 488 25.37 -39.84 1.23
N CYS A 489 26.01 -38.99 2.02
CA CYS A 489 25.50 -37.67 2.39
C CYS A 489 25.28 -36.78 1.17
N ASN A 490 26.23 -36.74 0.24
CA ASN A 490 26.11 -35.96 -0.99
C ASN A 490 24.95 -36.48 -1.86
N ALA A 491 24.85 -37.80 -2.04
CA ALA A 491 23.75 -38.40 -2.81
C ALA A 491 22.36 -38.13 -2.20
N LEU A 492 22.23 -38.20 -0.87
CA LEU A 492 20.99 -37.86 -0.16
C LEU A 492 20.68 -36.36 -0.26
N SER A 493 21.69 -35.49 -0.17
CA SER A 493 21.52 -34.05 -0.33
C SER A 493 21.06 -33.67 -1.74
N ASP A 494 21.65 -34.27 -2.77
CA ASP A 494 21.23 -34.09 -4.16
C ASP A 494 19.80 -34.60 -4.38
N ARG A 495 19.43 -35.73 -3.77
CA ARG A 495 18.06 -36.26 -3.83
C ARG A 495 17.05 -35.34 -3.13
N ILE A 496 17.38 -34.80 -1.97
CA ILE A 496 16.54 -33.81 -1.26
C ILE A 496 16.37 -32.57 -2.14
N ASN A 497 17.45 -32.04 -2.72
CA ASN A 497 17.38 -30.87 -3.61
C ASN A 497 16.47 -31.12 -4.83
N ALA A 498 16.57 -32.31 -5.44
CA ALA A 498 15.70 -32.71 -6.55
C ALA A 498 14.23 -32.81 -6.12
N LEU A 499 13.95 -33.46 -4.98
CA LEU A 499 12.60 -33.57 -4.43
C LEU A 499 12.01 -32.20 -4.03
N GLU A 500 12.82 -31.28 -3.51
CA GLU A 500 12.39 -29.91 -3.21
C GLU A 500 12.02 -29.13 -4.48
N GLN A 501 12.77 -29.32 -5.58
CA GLN A 501 12.42 -28.74 -6.87
C GLN A 501 11.12 -29.34 -7.44
N GLU A 502 10.96 -30.66 -7.37
CA GLU A 502 9.72 -31.35 -7.75
C GLU A 502 8.53 -30.87 -6.90
N MET A 503 8.70 -30.69 -5.58
CA MET A 503 7.66 -30.21 -4.68
C MET A 503 7.23 -28.77 -5.00
N ARG A 504 8.18 -27.88 -5.33
CA ARG A 504 7.88 -26.51 -5.77
C ARG A 504 7.08 -26.51 -7.07
N ALA A 505 7.45 -27.36 -8.03
CA ALA A 505 6.71 -27.49 -9.29
C ALA A 505 5.29 -28.04 -9.07
N ALA A 506 5.13 -29.08 -8.25
CA ALA A 506 3.83 -29.66 -7.90
C ALA A 506 2.92 -28.67 -7.16
N THR A 507 3.48 -27.88 -6.23
CA THR A 507 2.73 -26.84 -5.49
C THR A 507 2.22 -25.76 -6.43
N ALA A 508 3.07 -25.27 -7.34
CA ALA A 508 2.67 -24.28 -8.34
C ALA A 508 1.55 -24.78 -9.26
N ILE A 509 1.54 -26.08 -9.60
CA ILE A 509 0.46 -26.69 -10.38
C ILE A 509 -0.84 -26.74 -9.56
N HIS A 510 -0.79 -27.16 -8.30
CA HIS A 510 -1.96 -27.22 -7.43
C HIS A 510 -2.60 -25.84 -7.19
N GLU A 511 -1.79 -24.82 -6.92
CA GLU A 511 -2.26 -23.44 -6.77
C GLU A 511 -2.94 -22.95 -8.05
N ARG A 512 -2.38 -23.25 -9.23
CA ARG A 512 -2.99 -22.92 -10.52
C ARG A 512 -4.30 -23.65 -10.77
N GLU A 513 -4.42 -24.92 -10.40
CA GLU A 513 -5.70 -25.63 -10.47
C GLU A 513 -6.77 -24.97 -9.59
N GLY A 514 -6.40 -24.54 -8.38
CA GLY A 514 -7.27 -23.76 -7.50
C GLY A 514 -7.70 -22.44 -8.14
N MET A 515 -6.76 -21.69 -8.73
CA MET A 515 -7.07 -20.46 -9.49
C MET A 515 -7.98 -20.73 -10.69
N ARG A 516 -7.77 -21.85 -11.41
CA ARG A 516 -8.62 -22.26 -12.55
C ARG A 516 -10.05 -22.54 -12.11
N LEU A 517 -10.24 -23.23 -10.99
CA LEU A 517 -11.57 -23.47 -10.43
C LEU A 517 -12.26 -22.16 -10.06
N GLN A 518 -11.55 -21.24 -9.41
CA GLN A 518 -12.08 -19.91 -9.08
C GLN A 518 -12.41 -19.09 -10.32
N ALA A 519 -11.57 -19.12 -11.35
CA ALA A 519 -11.82 -18.44 -12.62
C ALA A 519 -13.05 -19.02 -13.34
N ALA A 520 -13.22 -20.34 -13.34
CA ALA A 520 -14.40 -21.01 -13.88
C ALA A 520 -15.68 -20.60 -13.13
N GLN A 521 -15.63 -20.54 -11.79
CA GLN A 521 -16.76 -20.06 -10.98
C GLN A 521 -17.10 -18.58 -11.26
N ARG A 522 -16.08 -17.71 -11.40
CA ARG A 522 -16.28 -16.30 -11.76
C ARG A 522 -16.92 -16.17 -13.14
N ARG A 523 -16.46 -16.95 -14.10
CA ARG A 523 -17.03 -17.01 -15.45
C ARG A 523 -18.51 -17.42 -15.40
N ALA A 524 -18.85 -18.53 -14.74
CA ALA A 524 -20.22 -19.00 -14.63
C ALA A 524 -21.14 -17.92 -14.01
N LYS A 525 -20.72 -17.28 -12.91
CA LYS A 525 -21.47 -16.16 -12.32
C LYS A 525 -21.63 -14.99 -13.30
N ALA A 526 -20.58 -14.62 -14.02
CA ALA A 526 -20.65 -13.53 -15.00
C ALA A 526 -21.61 -13.87 -16.16
N GLU A 527 -21.63 -15.12 -16.64
CA GLU A 527 -22.58 -15.62 -17.64
C GLU A 527 -24.03 -15.49 -17.13
N ASP A 528 -24.30 -15.87 -15.87
CA ASP A 528 -25.61 -15.73 -15.26
C ASP A 528 -26.06 -14.27 -15.17
N HIS A 529 -25.16 -13.38 -14.73
CA HIS A 529 -25.46 -11.95 -14.68
C HIS A 529 -25.71 -11.37 -16.07
N VAL A 530 -24.94 -11.74 -17.10
CA VAL A 530 -25.16 -11.31 -18.48
C VAL A 530 -26.52 -11.79 -19.00
N ALA A 531 -26.89 -13.05 -18.73
CA ALA A 531 -28.18 -13.61 -19.14
C ALA A 531 -29.36 -12.86 -18.50
N ILE A 532 -29.32 -12.63 -17.18
CA ILE A 532 -30.38 -11.92 -16.46
C ILE A 532 -30.44 -10.44 -16.85
N LEU A 533 -29.30 -9.75 -16.97
CA LEU A 533 -29.29 -8.35 -17.38
C LEU A 533 -29.76 -8.17 -18.84
N GLY A 534 -29.51 -9.15 -19.70
CA GLY A 534 -30.09 -9.20 -21.04
C GLY A 534 -31.62 -9.26 -20.99
N LEU A 535 -32.15 -10.18 -20.18
CA LEU A 535 -33.60 -10.29 -19.94
C LEU A 535 -34.20 -9.04 -19.33
N LEU A 536 -33.51 -8.44 -18.36
CA LEU A 536 -33.97 -7.22 -17.71
C LEU A 536 -33.99 -6.04 -18.69
N LYS A 537 -32.97 -5.91 -19.54
CA LYS A 537 -32.94 -4.92 -20.61
C LYS A 537 -34.14 -5.10 -21.55
N ASP A 538 -34.43 -6.32 -21.97
CA ASP A 538 -35.55 -6.62 -22.86
C ASP A 538 -36.91 -6.41 -22.16
N ALA A 539 -37.00 -6.77 -20.88
CA ALA A 539 -38.20 -6.59 -20.05
C ALA A 539 -38.52 -5.13 -19.80
N VAL A 540 -37.51 -4.27 -19.59
CA VAL A 540 -37.71 -2.82 -19.38
C VAL A 540 -37.84 -2.06 -20.70
N GLY A 541 -37.24 -2.55 -21.78
CA GLY A 541 -37.15 -1.87 -23.07
C GLY A 541 -38.48 -1.64 -23.80
N HIS A 542 -38.39 -1.15 -25.04
CA HIS A 542 -39.55 -0.70 -25.84
C HIS A 542 -40.52 -1.81 -26.26
N SER A 543 -40.08 -3.06 -26.38
CA SER A 543 -40.96 -4.24 -26.52
C SER A 543 -41.41 -4.80 -25.15
N GLY A 544 -40.80 -4.29 -24.09
CA GLY A 544 -41.02 -4.61 -22.69
C GLY A 544 -42.14 -3.82 -22.04
N VAL A 545 -41.92 -3.49 -20.76
CA VAL A 545 -42.78 -2.67 -19.92
C VAL A 545 -42.87 -1.23 -20.44
N GLN A 546 -41.80 -0.66 -20.99
CA GLN A 546 -41.86 0.69 -21.56
C GLN A 546 -42.86 0.77 -22.72
N GLY A 547 -42.91 -0.25 -23.59
CA GLY A 547 -43.91 -0.35 -24.66
C GLY A 547 -45.33 -0.41 -24.14
N GLU A 548 -45.56 -1.25 -23.12
CA GLU A 548 -46.87 -1.41 -22.50
C GLU A 548 -47.34 -0.14 -21.79
N VAL A 549 -46.45 0.54 -21.07
CA VAL A 549 -46.74 1.80 -20.38
C VAL A 549 -47.09 2.88 -21.40
N VAL A 550 -46.32 3.02 -22.48
CA VAL A 550 -46.66 3.99 -23.54
C VAL A 550 -47.95 3.63 -24.25
N ALA A 551 -48.24 2.34 -24.48
CA ALA A 551 -49.52 1.92 -25.03
C ALA A 551 -50.69 2.30 -24.10
N LYS A 552 -50.53 2.14 -22.77
CA LYS A 552 -51.52 2.59 -21.78
C LYS A 552 -51.66 4.11 -21.75
N LEU A 553 -50.56 4.86 -21.80
CA LEU A 553 -50.57 6.33 -21.76
C LEU A 553 -51.08 6.97 -23.06
N SER A 554 -50.76 6.38 -24.21
CA SER A 554 -51.25 6.85 -25.51
C SER A 554 -52.61 6.24 -25.92
N GLY A 555 -53.07 5.22 -25.20
CA GLY A 555 -54.35 4.56 -25.44
C GLY A 555 -55.54 5.53 -25.43
N PRO A 556 -55.69 6.41 -24.42
CA PRO A 556 -56.77 7.40 -24.38
C PRO A 556 -56.79 8.31 -25.61
N ILE A 557 -55.64 8.86 -26.02
CA ILE A 557 -55.57 9.81 -27.14
C ILE A 557 -55.73 9.13 -28.50
N THR A 558 -55.17 7.93 -28.67
CA THR A 558 -55.38 7.14 -29.89
C THR A 558 -56.82 6.69 -30.01
N THR A 559 -57.46 6.24 -28.91
CA THR A 559 -58.89 5.88 -28.87
C THR A 559 -59.74 7.08 -29.27
N ALA A 560 -59.57 8.23 -28.60
CA ALA A 560 -60.34 9.45 -28.89
C ALA A 560 -60.12 9.97 -30.32
N ALA A 561 -58.90 9.89 -30.86
CA ALA A 561 -58.63 10.27 -32.24
C ALA A 561 -59.29 9.31 -33.23
N ASN A 562 -59.24 8.01 -32.94
CA ASN A 562 -59.80 6.97 -33.79
C ASN A 562 -61.32 6.99 -33.84
N GLU A 563 -62.00 7.53 -32.83
CA GLU A 563 -63.44 7.81 -32.90
C GLU A 563 -63.80 8.76 -34.04
N LEU A 564 -63.02 9.83 -34.26
CA LEU A 564 -63.24 10.74 -35.39
C LEU A 564 -62.81 10.08 -36.69
N LEU A 565 -61.62 9.46 -36.71
CA LEU A 565 -61.04 8.90 -37.93
C LEU A 565 -61.88 7.77 -38.52
N ALA A 566 -62.52 6.96 -37.68
CA ALA A 566 -63.46 5.90 -38.10
C ALA A 566 -64.69 6.46 -38.83
N LEU A 567 -65.14 7.67 -38.51
CA LEU A 567 -66.23 8.35 -39.23
C LEU A 567 -65.77 8.89 -40.59
N VAL A 568 -64.47 9.18 -40.74
CA VAL A 568 -63.89 9.67 -42.00
C VAL A 568 -63.62 8.53 -42.97
N GLY A 569 -63.10 7.40 -42.50
CA GLY A 569 -62.77 6.26 -43.35
C GLY A 569 -61.95 5.18 -42.64
N PRO A 570 -61.23 4.32 -43.37
CA PRO A 570 -60.38 3.26 -42.80
C PRO A 570 -59.06 3.82 -42.26
N TYR A 571 -59.14 4.92 -41.50
CA TYR A 571 -58.00 5.60 -40.91
C TYR A 571 -57.90 5.21 -39.43
N ARG A 572 -56.70 4.81 -39.02
CA ARG A 572 -56.39 4.49 -37.63
C ARG A 572 -55.07 5.11 -37.25
N LEU A 573 -55.11 6.04 -36.30
CA LEU A 573 -53.93 6.60 -35.66
C LEU A 573 -53.29 5.52 -34.79
N GLY A 574 -52.00 5.29 -35.00
CA GLY A 574 -51.16 4.42 -34.19
C GLY A 574 -49.96 5.17 -33.62
N VAL A 575 -49.40 4.60 -32.56
CA VAL A 575 -48.18 5.07 -31.90
C VAL A 575 -47.17 3.92 -31.90
N ARG A 576 -45.93 4.21 -32.31
CA ARG A 576 -44.80 3.28 -32.20
C ARG A 576 -43.67 3.91 -31.38
N LEU A 577 -42.93 3.06 -30.68
CA LEU A 577 -41.76 3.45 -29.88
C LEU A 577 -40.42 3.13 -30.55
N GLN A 578 -40.46 2.59 -31.77
CA GLN A 578 -39.28 2.13 -32.46
C GLN A 578 -39.37 2.51 -33.94
N ASP A 579 -38.28 3.03 -34.49
CA ASP A 579 -38.15 3.23 -35.93
C ASP A 579 -37.81 1.92 -36.66
N GLU A 580 -37.80 1.95 -37.98
CA GLU A 580 -37.47 0.79 -38.82
C GLU A 580 -36.04 0.25 -38.60
N ARG A 581 -35.14 1.05 -37.99
CA ARG A 581 -33.76 0.68 -37.69
C ARG A 581 -33.59 0.15 -36.27
N GLY A 582 -34.66 0.09 -35.50
CA GLY A 582 -34.64 -0.39 -34.12
C GLY A 582 -34.34 0.68 -33.08
N ASN A 583 -34.20 1.96 -33.45
CA ASN A 583 -33.93 3.03 -32.49
C ASN A 583 -35.19 3.40 -31.72
N SER A 584 -35.06 3.66 -30.43
CA SER A 584 -36.17 4.09 -29.58
C SER A 584 -36.61 5.51 -29.95
N LYS A 585 -37.75 5.64 -30.64
CA LYS A 585 -38.32 6.92 -31.09
C LYS A 585 -39.82 6.93 -30.92
N PHE A 586 -40.37 8.07 -30.52
CA PHE A 586 -41.83 8.22 -30.46
C PHE A 586 -42.35 8.59 -31.84
N ILE A 587 -43.16 7.73 -32.44
CA ILE A 587 -43.62 7.93 -33.82
C ILE A 587 -45.14 7.82 -33.87
N LEU A 588 -45.78 8.92 -34.28
CA LEU A 588 -47.18 8.95 -34.68
C LEU A 588 -47.31 8.58 -36.15
N GLY A 589 -48.39 7.91 -36.51
CA GLY A 589 -48.63 7.53 -37.89
C GLY A 589 -49.96 6.85 -38.13
N TRP A 590 -50.16 6.44 -39.37
CA TRP A 590 -51.31 5.65 -39.79
C TRP A 590 -50.98 4.17 -39.72
N GLU A 591 -51.74 3.44 -38.89
CA GLU A 591 -51.77 1.98 -38.89
C GLU A 591 -52.85 1.48 -39.86
N LYS A 592 -52.43 0.78 -40.91
CA LYS A 592 -53.34 0.17 -41.89
C LYS A 592 -53.90 -1.16 -41.38
N GLU A 593 -54.98 -1.63 -42.01
CA GLU A 593 -55.61 -2.92 -41.68
C GLU A 593 -54.67 -4.13 -41.89
N ASP A 594 -53.70 -4.01 -42.80
CA ASP A 594 -52.68 -5.04 -43.07
C ASP A 594 -51.51 -5.01 -42.05
N GLY A 595 -51.55 -4.13 -41.05
CA GLY A 595 -50.50 -3.94 -40.05
C GLY A 595 -49.34 -3.03 -40.51
N THR A 596 -49.37 -2.54 -41.75
CA THR A 596 -48.39 -1.57 -42.25
C THR A 596 -48.54 -0.25 -41.51
N PHE A 597 -47.43 0.36 -41.11
CA PHE A 597 -47.42 1.65 -40.43
C PHE A 597 -46.74 2.71 -41.29
N VAL A 598 -47.47 3.78 -41.58
CA VAL A 598 -46.97 4.93 -42.32
C VAL A 598 -46.73 6.07 -41.32
N THR A 599 -45.46 6.42 -41.13
CA THR A 599 -45.08 7.51 -40.21
C THR A 599 -45.69 8.84 -40.63
N TRP A 600 -45.92 9.74 -39.67
CA TRP A 600 -46.49 11.05 -39.93
C TRP A 600 -45.74 11.83 -41.03
N ALA A 601 -44.41 11.77 -41.03
CA ALA A 601 -43.57 12.43 -42.02
C ALA A 601 -43.92 11.99 -43.46
N ASN A 602 -44.23 10.71 -43.64
CA ASN A 602 -44.52 10.06 -44.91
C ASN A 602 -45.99 10.15 -45.34
N LEU A 603 -46.87 10.73 -44.51
CA LEU A 603 -48.26 10.97 -44.88
C LEU A 603 -48.36 12.05 -45.98
N SER A 604 -49.30 11.86 -46.90
CA SER A 604 -49.68 12.87 -47.88
C SER A 604 -50.28 14.10 -47.20
N GLY A 605 -50.33 15.24 -47.90
CA GLY A 605 -50.92 16.47 -47.37
C GLY A 605 -52.37 16.28 -46.88
N GLY A 606 -53.21 15.62 -47.69
CA GLY A 606 -54.57 15.28 -47.31
C GLY A 606 -54.65 14.34 -46.10
N GLN A 607 -53.78 13.33 -46.02
CA GLN A 607 -53.71 12.46 -44.84
C GLN A 607 -53.32 13.26 -43.59
N LYS A 608 -52.31 14.14 -43.67
CA LYS A 608 -51.91 15.00 -42.54
C LYS A 608 -53.07 15.89 -42.06
N ALA A 609 -53.90 16.41 -42.96
CA ALA A 609 -55.09 17.17 -42.58
C ALA A 609 -56.12 16.32 -41.81
N ILE A 610 -56.39 15.09 -42.27
CA ILE A 610 -57.34 14.16 -41.61
C ILE A 610 -56.81 13.71 -40.24
N PHE A 611 -55.59 13.17 -40.20
CA PHE A 611 -54.97 12.70 -38.96
C PHE A 611 -54.75 13.85 -37.97
N GLY A 612 -54.45 15.04 -38.49
CA GLY A 612 -54.34 16.24 -37.68
C GLY A 612 -55.65 16.61 -37.03
N ALA A 613 -56.72 16.75 -37.81
CA ALA A 613 -58.05 17.03 -37.26
C ALA A 613 -58.47 15.99 -36.20
N GLY A 614 -58.20 14.69 -36.45
CA GLY A 614 -58.45 13.63 -35.47
C GLY A 614 -57.65 13.79 -34.17
N LEU A 615 -56.35 14.08 -34.27
CA LEU A 615 -55.47 14.26 -33.12
C LEU A 615 -55.82 15.52 -32.30
N ALA A 616 -56.06 16.66 -32.95
CA ALA A 616 -56.49 17.87 -32.27
C ALA A 616 -57.87 17.70 -31.61
N ALA A 617 -58.82 17.05 -32.28
CA ALA A 617 -60.12 16.74 -31.68
C ALA A 617 -59.97 15.82 -30.45
N ALA A 618 -59.08 14.83 -30.50
CA ALA A 618 -58.78 13.97 -29.36
C ALA A 618 -58.21 14.74 -28.17
N MET A 619 -57.25 15.64 -28.42
CA MET A 619 -56.69 16.51 -27.37
C MET A 619 -57.76 17.39 -26.72
N LEU A 620 -58.65 17.99 -27.52
CA LEU A 620 -59.77 18.81 -27.01
C LEU A 620 -60.77 17.97 -26.23
N ALA A 621 -61.05 16.74 -26.66
CA ALA A 621 -61.96 15.84 -25.96
C ALA A 621 -61.40 15.39 -24.60
N LEU A 622 -60.12 15.02 -24.55
CA LEU A 622 -59.47 14.55 -23.32
C LEU A 622 -59.15 15.67 -22.33
N HIS A 623 -58.60 16.78 -22.82
CA HIS A 623 -58.27 17.92 -21.96
C HIS A 623 -59.53 18.65 -21.48
N ALA A 624 -60.65 18.48 -22.20
CA ALA A 624 -61.93 19.09 -21.91
C ALA A 624 -61.84 20.59 -21.54
N PRO A 625 -61.11 21.43 -22.32
CA PRO A 625 -61.02 22.85 -22.01
C PRO A 625 -62.41 23.49 -21.99
N PRO A 626 -62.59 24.63 -21.29
CA PRO A 626 -63.88 25.32 -21.24
C PRO A 626 -64.42 25.70 -22.63
N PHE A 627 -63.52 25.82 -23.62
CA PHE A 627 -63.86 26.01 -25.03
C PHE A 627 -63.11 25.03 -25.94
N ARG A 628 -63.87 24.24 -26.70
CA ARG A 628 -63.35 23.22 -27.62
C ARG A 628 -63.40 23.72 -29.07
N LEU A 629 -62.46 24.58 -29.42
CA LEU A 629 -62.30 25.11 -30.77
C LEU A 629 -61.32 24.27 -31.57
N LEU A 630 -61.73 23.84 -32.75
CA LEU A 630 -60.86 23.20 -33.73
C LEU A 630 -60.73 24.06 -34.98
N THR A 631 -59.49 24.31 -35.40
CA THR A 631 -59.17 24.95 -36.68
C THR A 631 -58.48 23.95 -37.59
N VAL A 632 -59.02 23.74 -38.80
CA VAL A 632 -58.44 22.86 -39.81
C VAL A 632 -57.99 23.74 -40.98
N ASP A 633 -56.68 23.89 -41.15
CA ASP A 633 -56.07 24.55 -42.31
C ASP A 633 -55.60 23.49 -43.33
N GLY A 634 -55.44 23.89 -44.59
CA GLY A 634 -55.02 22.97 -45.66
C GLY A 634 -56.12 22.04 -46.18
N PHE A 635 -57.39 22.37 -45.94
CA PHE A 635 -58.53 21.55 -46.36
C PHE A 635 -58.59 21.35 -47.90
N GLU A 636 -57.97 22.23 -48.69
CA GLU A 636 -57.84 22.07 -50.14
C GLU A 636 -57.12 20.79 -50.57
N GLN A 637 -56.21 20.27 -49.72
CA GLN A 637 -55.36 19.11 -50.02
C GLN A 637 -56.14 17.79 -50.02
N LEU A 638 -57.40 17.81 -49.57
CA LEU A 638 -58.31 16.69 -49.58
C LEU A 638 -59.05 16.58 -50.92
N ASP A 639 -59.23 15.35 -51.39
CA ASP A 639 -60.18 15.07 -52.48
C ASP A 639 -61.64 15.30 -52.03
N SER A 640 -62.56 15.36 -52.99
CA SER A 640 -63.97 15.68 -52.72
C SER A 640 -64.66 14.68 -51.79
N LEU A 641 -64.27 13.40 -51.81
CA LEU A 641 -64.84 12.36 -50.95
C LEU A 641 -64.37 12.54 -49.50
N ASN A 642 -63.06 12.71 -49.30
CA ASN A 642 -62.47 12.94 -47.99
C ASN A 642 -62.88 14.28 -47.38
N LYS A 643 -63.09 15.33 -48.20
CA LYS A 643 -63.68 16.60 -47.74
C LYS A 643 -65.05 16.39 -47.11
N LYS A 644 -65.95 15.70 -47.82
CA LYS A 644 -67.31 15.43 -47.33
C LYS A 644 -67.28 14.60 -46.04
N ARG A 645 -66.50 13.52 -46.04
CA ARG A 645 -66.34 12.63 -44.88
C ARG A 645 -65.81 13.36 -43.65
N LEU A 646 -64.77 14.18 -43.81
CA LEU A 646 -64.21 14.95 -42.71
C LEU A 646 -65.21 15.98 -42.17
N LEU A 647 -65.92 16.72 -43.03
CA LEU A 647 -66.95 17.67 -42.59
C LEU A 647 -68.11 16.99 -41.87
N SER A 648 -68.56 15.83 -42.37
CA SER A 648 -69.59 15.02 -41.68
C SER A 648 -69.12 14.54 -40.31
N ALA A 649 -67.88 14.04 -40.20
CA ALA A 649 -67.30 13.59 -38.93
C ALA A 649 -67.17 14.73 -37.91
N LEU A 650 -66.66 15.89 -38.35
CA LEU A 650 -66.55 17.10 -37.52
C LEU A 650 -67.91 17.62 -37.05
N GLY A 651 -68.90 17.61 -37.95
CA GLY A 651 -70.27 17.97 -37.61
C GLY A 651 -70.91 17.03 -36.59
N ALA A 652 -70.64 15.72 -36.69
CA ALA A 652 -71.07 14.74 -35.69
C ALA A 652 -70.42 14.99 -34.31
N PHE A 653 -69.12 15.29 -34.27
CA PHE A 653 -68.42 15.65 -33.03
C PHE A 653 -68.95 16.93 -32.38
N HIS A 654 -69.24 17.96 -33.18
CA HIS A 654 -69.89 19.17 -32.70
C HIS A 654 -71.27 18.87 -32.12
N THR A 655 -72.10 18.08 -32.81
CA THR A 655 -73.44 17.70 -32.36
C THR A 655 -73.40 16.87 -31.07
N ALA A 656 -72.38 16.03 -30.91
CA ALA A 656 -72.13 15.26 -29.69
C ALA A 656 -71.54 16.10 -28.53
N GLY A 657 -71.34 17.42 -28.71
CA GLY A 657 -70.76 18.30 -27.70
C GLY A 657 -69.26 18.10 -27.47
N LYS A 658 -68.57 17.35 -28.34
CA LYS A 658 -67.11 17.16 -28.28
C LYS A 658 -66.34 18.36 -28.83
N LEU A 659 -66.97 19.18 -29.67
CA LEU A 659 -66.45 20.44 -30.20
C LEU A 659 -67.51 21.53 -30.05
N ASP A 660 -67.09 22.74 -29.67
CA ASP A 660 -67.97 23.91 -29.56
C ASP A 660 -67.99 24.72 -30.87
N ASN A 661 -66.81 24.86 -31.49
CA ASN A 661 -66.63 25.59 -32.73
C ASN A 661 -65.64 24.85 -33.64
N VAL A 662 -65.93 24.82 -34.94
CA VAL A 662 -65.04 24.26 -35.96
C VAL A 662 -64.88 25.25 -37.11
N LEU A 663 -63.64 25.64 -37.39
CA LEU A 663 -63.29 26.47 -38.54
C LEU A 663 -62.48 25.67 -39.53
N VAL A 664 -62.97 25.55 -40.76
CA VAL A 664 -62.28 24.83 -41.84
C VAL A 664 -61.88 25.81 -42.92
N ALA A 665 -60.59 25.96 -43.19
CA ALA A 665 -60.06 26.83 -44.24
C ALA A 665 -59.59 26.03 -45.44
N GLY A 666 -60.10 26.33 -46.64
CA GLY A 666 -59.62 25.69 -47.86
C GLY A 666 -60.14 26.28 -49.18
N VAL A 667 -59.53 25.84 -50.27
CA VAL A 667 -59.96 26.13 -51.65
C VAL A 667 -60.96 25.09 -52.11
N THR A 668 -62.06 25.57 -52.67
CA THR A 668 -63.20 24.72 -53.01
C THR A 668 -63.76 25.12 -54.37
N ALA A 669 -64.03 24.13 -55.22
CA ALA A 669 -64.68 24.32 -56.52
C ALA A 669 -66.12 23.79 -56.41
N GLY A 670 -67.01 24.59 -55.81
CA GLY A 670 -68.43 24.26 -55.67
C GLY A 670 -68.92 24.21 -54.22
N PRO A 671 -70.25 24.09 -54.01
CA PRO A 671 -70.86 24.00 -52.69
C PRO A 671 -70.39 22.73 -51.97
N LEU A 672 -69.85 22.92 -50.78
CA LEU A 672 -69.27 21.84 -49.95
C LEU A 672 -70.17 21.37 -48.83
N VAL A 673 -71.30 22.03 -48.63
CA VAL A 673 -72.20 21.78 -47.52
C VAL A 673 -72.67 20.32 -47.59
N PRO A 674 -72.22 19.45 -46.68
CA PRO A 674 -72.71 18.08 -46.63
C PRO A 674 -74.19 18.11 -46.22
N GLU A 675 -74.96 17.10 -46.64
CA GLU A 675 -76.29 16.85 -46.06
C GLU A 675 -76.09 16.54 -44.57
N GLY A 676 -76.57 17.42 -43.68
CA GLY A 676 -76.33 17.27 -42.24
C GLY A 676 -76.33 18.59 -41.45
N PRO A 677 -75.50 18.72 -40.39
CA PRO A 677 -75.51 19.90 -39.52
C PRO A 677 -75.24 21.18 -40.33
N ALA A 678 -75.86 22.28 -39.91
CA ALA A 678 -75.86 23.54 -40.67
C ALA A 678 -74.48 24.21 -40.68
N TRP A 679 -73.61 23.76 -41.58
CA TRP A 679 -72.36 24.43 -41.91
C TRP A 679 -72.64 25.76 -42.59
N THR A 680 -71.98 26.82 -42.14
CA THR A 680 -72.02 28.13 -42.79
C THR A 680 -70.78 28.30 -43.67
N GLU A 681 -70.98 28.47 -44.98
CA GLU A 681 -69.90 28.76 -45.91
C GLU A 681 -69.65 30.27 -46.02
N HIS A 682 -68.43 30.70 -45.68
CA HIS A 682 -67.95 32.06 -45.81
C HIS A 682 -67.07 32.18 -47.06
N LYS A 683 -67.64 32.68 -48.15
CA LYS A 683 -66.90 32.97 -49.38
C LYS A 683 -66.11 34.26 -49.22
N LEU A 684 -64.80 34.13 -49.03
CA LEU A 684 -63.89 35.26 -48.91
C LEU A 684 -63.60 35.80 -50.32
N ASN A 685 -64.43 36.75 -50.75
CA ASN A 685 -64.26 37.51 -51.98
C ASN A 685 -63.71 38.88 -51.62
N GLY A 686 -62.40 39.06 -51.75
CA GLY A 686 -61.76 40.37 -51.59
C GLY A 686 -60.96 40.74 -52.84
N ASP A 687 -61.16 41.96 -53.33
CA ASP A 687 -60.14 42.69 -54.07
C ASP A 687 -58.97 42.98 -53.12
N VAL A 688 -58.16 41.95 -52.85
CA VAL A 688 -56.84 42.17 -52.27
C VAL A 688 -56.02 42.77 -53.41
N HIS A 689 -55.55 44.01 -53.25
CA HIS A 689 -54.49 44.58 -54.11
C HIS A 689 -53.32 43.60 -54.11
N ALA A 690 -53.32 42.69 -55.08
CA ALA A 690 -52.31 41.66 -55.26
C ALA A 690 -51.09 42.31 -55.92
N GLU A 691 -50.41 43.20 -55.20
CA GLU A 691 -49.01 43.46 -55.51
C GLU A 691 -48.24 42.22 -55.08
N ARG A 692 -47.55 41.63 -56.07
CA ARG A 692 -46.76 40.40 -55.97
C ARG A 692 -45.83 40.44 -54.76
N LEU A 693 -46.17 39.71 -53.70
CA LEU A 693 -45.17 39.22 -52.76
C LEU A 693 -44.35 38.16 -53.51
N GLY A 694 -43.18 38.56 -54.00
CA GLY A 694 -42.20 37.67 -54.59
C GLY A 694 -41.82 36.58 -53.59
N GLY A 695 -41.83 35.33 -54.05
CA GLY A 695 -41.56 34.13 -53.25
C GLY A 695 -40.12 33.97 -52.74
N GLN A 696 -39.37 35.06 -52.52
CA GLN A 696 -37.98 35.03 -52.04
C GLN A 696 -37.83 35.37 -50.55
N GLU A 697 -38.79 36.06 -49.91
CA GLU A 697 -38.61 36.51 -48.51
C GLU A 697 -39.05 35.48 -47.44
N PHE A 698 -39.77 34.41 -47.80
CA PHE A 698 -40.11 33.35 -46.84
C PHE A 698 -39.01 32.27 -46.68
N ALA A 699 -38.03 32.23 -47.58
CA ALA A 699 -36.89 31.32 -47.46
C ALA A 699 -35.90 31.80 -46.38
N THR A 700 -35.72 33.11 -46.24
CA THR A 700 -34.75 33.71 -45.31
C THR A 700 -35.17 33.65 -43.86
N ALA A 701 -36.47 33.66 -43.53
CA ALA A 701 -36.94 33.44 -42.16
C ALA A 701 -36.71 31.99 -41.68
N ARG A 702 -36.66 31.01 -42.59
CA ARG A 702 -36.42 29.60 -42.28
C ARG A 702 -34.92 29.28 -42.11
N GLU A 703 -34.04 30.10 -42.69
CA GLU A 703 -32.58 30.04 -42.49
C GLU A 703 -32.11 30.83 -41.26
N ALA A 704 -32.85 31.85 -40.82
CA ALA A 704 -32.55 32.57 -39.58
C ALA A 704 -33.01 31.84 -38.29
N ALA A 705 -33.76 30.74 -38.42
CA ALA A 705 -34.26 29.91 -37.32
C ALA A 705 -33.61 28.51 -37.25
N LYS A 706 -32.62 28.24 -38.11
CA LYS A 706 -31.59 27.21 -37.89
C LYS A 706 -30.36 27.87 -37.32
#